data_AF-A0A522YSN2-F1
#
_entry.id   AF-A0A522YSN2-F1
#
_cell.length_a   1.000
_cell.length_b   1.000
_cell.length_c   1.000
_cell.angle_alpha   90.00
_cell.angle_beta   90.00
_cell.angle_gamma   90.00
#
_symmetry.space_group_name_H-M   'P 1'
#
loop_
_entity.id
_entity.type
_entity.pdbx_description
1 polymer ?
#
loop_
_entity_poly.entity_id
_entity_poly.type
_entity_poly.pdbx_seq_one_letter_code
_entity_poly.pdbx_strand_id
1 'polypeptide(L)'
;MTSKAPAGPVAADAPRVGLDPRWPFAALLTLYCALGVTFLSFNRSPLQIGLTVAACCALDAFLTRVLRGVWVLPLSAYISGLSLALLLNYSHTPWLLFLPVFYTVGSKYLFTVDGRHHFNPSLFGVVASLALSGELISTAPAYQWGGSLALTAFLVMAALSLFVFRVGRGWLVGSFLGFYVLQILLRASIMRWHLPPETLLFGTLTSAPFFLFAFYMITDPATSPKSPRQQVGVAAAIVLVDLLLHIRSSLYTFYYAAFFVAAARFLWLHGTRVRRDGLRVPLHTLRAAAVLGAVALTAAGAWRGVLAPKLAARKPAFRLAPVPASESGLGAVVDGEALRLVDPRVAHVAKWVLSVGDAAAAGDFDGDGRLDLVLTQPLKSAADRLVLLRNAGGLRFERVPVPAFSALAADPAGQGLAADPVFFDSDGDGDQDLLVTVAFGRTRLFRNTLRETGKPGYLETPLPSGPQSYTVSVTATVLDFDRDGRPDLLIGNVLDTQLRRYDPPRELNIFRLPGAEHPGDRRMFPFMHESWNRSANGGRNLLYRNVGGGRFEPLDAAALGLPETHWTISAAAGDLDRDGWPDLYLASDFGPDDVYLNRPDGRGGRRFERIEGRMFGSVGKDTYKGMNASLGDFDRNGWLDVHVSNVHMPLQAEGSLLWMLGPGKEGVPEFRDEATVRGALNEGRFGWGAGVGDLDLDGWLDMV
;
A
#
# COMPACT_ATOMS: atom_id res chain seq x y z
N MET A 1 -84.43 29.22 2.74
CA MET A 1 -84.05 28.67 4.06
C MET A 1 -83.69 27.21 3.82
N THR A 2 -82.42 26.81 3.81
CA THR A 2 -81.67 26.43 5.02
C THR A 2 -80.16 26.60 4.80
N SER A 3 -79.47 27.07 5.84
CA SER A 3 -78.02 27.35 5.89
C SER A 3 -77.18 26.07 5.95
N LYS A 4 -76.04 26.04 5.27
CA LYS A 4 -74.90 25.15 5.60
C LYS A 4 -73.78 25.97 6.24
N ALA A 5 -73.39 25.54 7.44
CA ALA A 5 -72.35 26.10 8.28
C ALA A 5 -70.92 25.89 7.72
N PRO A 6 -69.93 26.71 8.11
CA PRO A 6 -68.55 26.59 7.64
C PRO A 6 -67.80 25.46 8.35
N ALA A 7 -66.92 24.78 7.60
CA ALA A 7 -66.05 23.73 8.10
C ALA A 7 -65.02 24.31 9.09
N GLY A 8 -64.92 23.69 10.27
CA GLY A 8 -63.96 24.04 11.31
C GLY A 8 -62.51 23.70 10.95
N PRO A 9 -61.54 24.21 11.74
CA PRO A 9 -60.12 24.06 11.47
C PRO A 9 -59.66 22.61 11.62
N VAL A 10 -58.89 22.14 10.65
CA VAL A 10 -58.18 20.85 10.67
C VAL A 10 -57.25 20.82 11.88
N ALA A 11 -57.47 19.86 12.77
CA ALA A 11 -56.63 19.61 13.93
C ALA A 11 -55.17 19.41 13.50
N ALA A 12 -54.27 20.17 14.14
CA ALA A 12 -52.83 19.97 14.00
C ALA A 12 -52.48 18.60 14.59
N ASP A 13 -52.10 17.65 13.74
CA ASP A 13 -51.46 16.41 14.15
C ASP A 13 -50.21 16.76 14.97
N ALA A 14 -50.23 16.39 16.25
CA ALA A 14 -49.06 16.46 17.11
C ALA A 14 -47.92 15.60 16.51
N PRO A 15 -46.66 16.09 16.46
CA PRO A 15 -45.57 15.33 15.90
C PRO A 15 -45.32 14.09 16.76
N ARG A 16 -45.55 12.90 16.19
CA ARG A 16 -45.06 11.65 16.77
C ARG A 16 -43.55 11.78 16.94
N VAL A 17 -43.09 11.77 18.18
CA VAL A 17 -41.65 11.77 18.54
C VAL A 17 -41.07 10.40 18.18
N GLY A 18 -40.89 10.14 16.89
CA GLY A 18 -40.00 9.08 16.42
C GLY A 18 -38.56 9.57 16.53
N LEU A 19 -37.65 8.71 17.00
CA LEU A 19 -36.21 8.98 16.91
C LEU A 19 -35.86 9.35 15.46
N ASP A 20 -35.12 10.45 15.29
CA ASP A 20 -34.60 10.85 13.97
C ASP A 20 -33.88 9.65 13.34
N PRO A 21 -34.31 9.19 12.15
CA PRO A 21 -33.81 7.96 11.54
C PRO A 21 -32.31 8.02 11.25
N ARG A 22 -31.66 9.18 11.36
CA ARG A 22 -30.22 9.37 11.20
C ARG A 22 -29.40 8.91 12.41
N TRP A 23 -29.96 8.90 13.63
CA TRP A 23 -29.23 8.50 14.84
C TRP A 23 -28.72 7.07 14.79
N PRO A 24 -29.51 6.06 14.38
CA PRO A 24 -29.01 4.70 14.25
C PRO A 24 -27.87 4.56 13.24
N PHE A 25 -27.93 5.28 12.10
CA PHE A 25 -26.82 5.30 11.14
C PHE A 25 -25.56 5.93 11.73
N ALA A 26 -25.70 7.03 12.45
CA ALA A 26 -24.58 7.66 13.15
C ALA A 26 -23.95 6.70 14.16
N ALA A 27 -24.75 6.03 15.00
CA ALA A 27 -24.27 5.06 15.97
C ALA A 27 -23.57 3.88 15.30
N LEU A 28 -24.15 3.32 14.23
CA LEU A 28 -23.61 2.19 13.50
C LEU A 28 -22.25 2.53 12.84
N LEU A 29 -22.17 3.64 12.09
CA LEU A 29 -20.91 4.06 11.47
C LEU A 29 -19.84 4.44 12.51
N THR A 30 -20.24 5.00 13.65
CA THR A 30 -19.31 5.30 14.76
C THR A 30 -18.74 4.01 15.34
N LEU A 31 -19.60 3.02 15.60
CA LEU A 31 -19.18 1.71 16.06
C LEU A 31 -18.22 1.06 15.06
N TYR A 32 -18.47 1.18 13.76
CA TYR A 32 -17.54 0.65 12.75
C TYR A 32 -16.21 1.37 12.70
N CYS A 33 -16.19 2.70 12.83
CA CYS A 33 -14.92 3.42 12.91
C CYS A 33 -14.15 2.99 14.17
N ALA A 34 -14.83 2.85 15.31
CA ALA A 34 -14.21 2.40 16.55
C ALA A 34 -13.64 0.97 16.41
N LEU A 35 -14.45 0.00 15.99
CA LEU A 35 -14.01 -1.38 15.77
C LEU A 35 -12.93 -1.48 14.69
N GLY A 36 -13.04 -0.65 13.65
CA GLY A 36 -12.11 -0.57 12.54
C GLY A 36 -10.71 -0.22 13.00
N VAL A 37 -10.58 0.84 13.82
CA VAL A 37 -9.30 1.27 14.36
C VAL A 37 -8.77 0.28 15.42
N THR A 38 -9.64 -0.25 16.29
CA THR A 38 -9.17 -1.06 17.43
C THR A 38 -8.89 -2.52 17.09
N PHE A 39 -9.70 -3.15 16.24
CA PHE A 39 -9.64 -4.60 15.97
C PHE A 39 -9.26 -4.94 14.54
N LEU A 40 -9.71 -4.14 13.56
CA LEU A 40 -9.51 -4.44 12.13
C LEU A 40 -8.24 -3.77 11.56
N SER A 41 -7.53 -2.98 12.36
CA SER A 41 -6.37 -2.16 11.99
C SER A 41 -6.59 -1.39 10.71
N PHE A 42 -7.66 -0.59 10.70
CA PHE A 42 -7.96 0.28 9.57
C PHE A 42 -6.77 1.17 9.25
N ASN A 43 -6.61 1.46 7.95
CA ASN A 43 -5.53 2.28 7.42
C ASN A 43 -5.66 3.77 7.87
N ARG A 44 -6.61 4.12 8.75
CA ARG A 44 -6.84 5.49 9.22
C ARG A 44 -6.66 5.57 10.73
N SER A 45 -5.89 6.58 11.18
CA SER A 45 -5.72 6.83 12.61
C SER A 45 -6.98 7.47 13.22
N PRO A 46 -7.22 7.33 14.55
CA PRO A 46 -8.34 8.00 15.21
C PRO A 46 -8.35 9.51 14.99
N LEU A 47 -7.16 10.12 14.92
CA LEU A 47 -7.00 11.54 14.66
C LEU A 47 -7.50 11.92 13.27
N GLN A 48 -7.14 11.17 12.22
CA GLN A 48 -7.62 11.44 10.86
C GLN A 48 -9.14 11.30 10.74
N ILE A 49 -9.72 10.27 11.37
CA ILE A 49 -11.17 10.07 11.42
C ILE A 49 -11.84 11.24 12.14
N GLY A 50 -11.32 11.60 13.33
CA GLY A 50 -11.81 12.70 14.13
C GLY A 50 -11.75 14.04 13.39
N LEU A 51 -10.63 14.34 12.73
CA LEU A 51 -10.46 15.55 11.92
C LEU A 51 -11.42 15.59 10.73
N THR A 52 -11.62 14.46 10.04
CA THR A 52 -12.59 14.36 8.92
C THR A 52 -14.01 14.65 9.38
N VAL A 53 -14.43 14.03 10.48
CA VAL A 53 -15.78 14.24 11.06
C VAL A 53 -15.94 15.68 11.55
N ALA A 54 -14.96 16.20 12.30
CA ALA A 54 -14.99 17.55 12.83
C ALA A 54 -15.02 18.60 11.71
N ALA A 55 -14.21 18.44 10.66
CA ALA A 55 -14.18 19.34 9.51
C ALA A 55 -15.50 19.33 8.74
N CYS A 56 -16.10 18.15 8.51
CA CYS A 56 -17.44 18.03 7.93
C CYS A 56 -18.48 18.79 8.75
N CYS A 57 -18.52 18.56 10.07
CA CYS A 57 -19.47 19.21 10.97
C CYS A 57 -19.28 20.72 11.02
N ALA A 58 -18.03 21.19 11.13
CA ALA A 58 -17.69 22.60 11.18
C ALA A 58 -18.07 23.32 9.89
N LEU A 59 -17.75 22.73 8.72
CA LEU A 59 -18.08 23.32 7.43
C LEU A 59 -19.61 23.35 7.20
N ASP A 60 -20.34 22.29 7.56
CA ASP A 60 -21.80 22.25 7.40
C ASP A 60 -22.50 23.25 8.34
N ALA A 61 -22.03 23.37 9.59
CA ALA A 61 -22.54 24.35 10.54
C ALA A 61 -22.27 25.79 10.07
N PHE A 62 -21.04 26.07 9.61
CA PHE A 62 -20.67 27.36 9.04
C PHE A 62 -21.53 27.72 7.83
N LEU A 63 -21.64 26.83 6.84
CA LEU A 63 -22.43 27.09 5.63
C LEU A 63 -23.92 27.23 5.95
N THR A 64 -24.46 26.46 6.89
CA THR A 64 -25.85 26.63 7.34
C THR A 64 -26.05 27.99 7.99
N ARG A 65 -25.13 28.42 8.87
CA ARG A 65 -25.21 29.70 9.56
C ARG A 65 -25.13 30.88 8.59
N VAL A 66 -24.27 30.80 7.58
CA VAL A 66 -24.04 31.87 6.59
C VAL A 66 -25.15 31.91 5.53
N LEU A 67 -25.54 30.76 4.99
CA LEU A 67 -26.47 30.70 3.85
C LEU A 67 -27.94 30.65 4.27
N ARG A 68 -28.24 30.09 5.45
CA ARG A 68 -29.61 29.89 5.95
C ARG A 68 -29.92 30.65 7.24
N GLY A 69 -28.92 31.24 7.89
CA GLY A 69 -29.11 32.07 9.10
C GLY A 69 -29.49 31.30 10.36
N VAL A 70 -29.42 29.96 10.34
CA VAL A 70 -29.82 29.10 11.46
C VAL A 70 -28.67 28.22 11.93
N TRP A 71 -28.71 27.82 13.20
CA TRP A 71 -27.84 26.77 13.74
C TRP A 71 -28.55 25.43 13.67
N VAL A 72 -27.84 24.39 13.25
CA VAL A 72 -28.34 23.02 13.21
C VAL A 72 -27.29 22.10 13.81
N LEU A 73 -27.75 21.07 14.53
CA LEU A 73 -26.87 19.95 14.89
C LEU A 73 -26.46 19.25 13.58
N PRO A 74 -25.18 19.21 13.22
CA PRO A 74 -24.73 18.75 11.89
C PRO A 74 -24.71 17.22 11.78
N LEU A 75 -25.76 16.53 12.26
CA LEU A 75 -25.85 15.07 12.28
C LEU A 75 -25.69 14.46 10.88
N SER A 76 -26.21 15.10 9.84
CA SER A 76 -25.98 14.65 8.46
C SER A 76 -24.51 14.74 8.04
N ALA A 77 -23.81 15.81 8.43
CA ALA A 77 -22.39 15.98 8.12
C ALA A 77 -21.51 15.04 8.97
N TYR A 78 -21.92 14.74 10.20
CA TYR A 78 -21.27 13.72 11.03
C TYR A 78 -21.26 12.36 10.33
N ILE A 79 -22.43 11.91 9.84
CA ILE A 79 -22.55 10.62 9.15
C ILE A 79 -21.77 10.64 7.82
N SER A 80 -21.81 11.75 7.07
CA SER A 80 -20.99 11.89 5.86
C SER A 80 -19.49 11.89 6.16
N GLY A 81 -19.03 12.54 7.24
CA GLY A 81 -17.63 12.51 7.66
C GLY A 81 -17.15 11.10 8.03
N LEU A 82 -17.97 10.35 8.78
CA LEU A 82 -17.69 8.92 9.05
C LEU A 82 -17.65 8.11 7.76
N SER A 83 -18.56 8.38 6.81
CA SER A 83 -18.59 7.70 5.52
C SER A 83 -17.31 7.94 4.71
N LEU A 84 -16.83 9.18 4.67
CA LEU A 84 -15.57 9.51 3.99
C LEU A 84 -14.38 8.80 4.64
N ALA A 85 -14.31 8.81 5.96
CA ALA A 85 -13.25 8.14 6.71
C ALA A 85 -13.24 6.61 6.50
N LEU A 86 -14.41 6.01 6.27
CA LEU A 86 -14.56 4.58 5.99
C LEU A 86 -14.28 4.21 4.53
N LEU A 87 -14.47 5.14 3.59
CA LEU A 87 -14.51 4.83 2.16
C LEU A 87 -13.36 5.38 1.35
N LEU A 88 -12.58 6.32 1.90
CA LEU A 88 -11.44 6.91 1.21
C LEU A 88 -10.14 6.55 1.92
N ASN A 89 -9.09 6.42 1.13
CA ASN A 89 -7.73 6.13 1.54
C ASN A 89 -6.77 7.13 0.87
N TYR A 90 -5.73 7.53 1.58
CA TYR A 90 -4.75 8.55 1.15
C TYR A 90 -3.50 8.43 2.04
N SER A 91 -2.43 9.17 1.79
CA SER A 91 -1.24 9.12 2.67
C SER A 91 -1.53 9.50 4.13
N HIS A 92 -0.57 9.34 5.04
CA HIS A 92 -0.77 9.59 6.48
C HIS A 92 -1.02 11.07 6.84
N THR A 93 -0.86 11.99 5.88
CA THR A 93 -0.95 13.42 6.16
C THR A 93 -2.41 13.94 6.21
N PRO A 94 -2.76 14.76 7.23
CA PRO A 94 -4.14 15.15 7.48
C PRO A 94 -4.68 16.26 6.56
N TRP A 95 -3.94 16.84 5.62
CA TRP A 95 -4.51 17.92 4.79
C TRP A 95 -5.33 17.40 3.60
N LEU A 96 -4.99 16.20 3.08
CA LEU A 96 -5.69 15.60 1.94
C LEU A 96 -7.18 15.37 2.23
N LEU A 97 -7.54 15.16 3.51
CA LEU A 97 -8.93 14.96 3.93
C LEU A 97 -9.83 16.17 3.69
N PHE A 98 -9.28 17.39 3.60
CA PHE A 98 -10.10 18.60 3.44
C PHE A 98 -10.72 18.70 2.04
N LEU A 99 -10.11 18.08 1.02
CA LEU A 99 -10.67 18.02 -0.33
C LEU A 99 -11.98 17.20 -0.38
N PRO A 100 -12.01 15.92 0.07
CA PRO A 100 -13.25 15.17 0.22
C PRO A 100 -14.32 15.88 1.04
N VAL A 101 -13.94 16.48 2.19
CA VAL A 101 -14.85 17.23 3.06
C VAL A 101 -15.51 18.39 2.30
N PHE A 102 -14.71 19.17 1.58
CA PHE A 102 -15.20 20.29 0.78
C PHE A 102 -16.19 19.84 -0.29
N TYR A 103 -15.85 18.79 -1.07
CA TYR A 103 -16.73 18.27 -2.12
C TYR A 103 -18.02 17.69 -1.53
N THR A 104 -17.94 16.93 -0.44
CA THR A 104 -19.10 16.36 0.23
C THR A 104 -20.03 17.43 0.76
N VAL A 105 -19.55 18.34 1.61
CA VAL A 105 -20.43 19.33 2.25
C VAL A 105 -20.87 20.38 1.24
N GLY A 106 -19.97 20.86 0.39
CA GLY A 106 -20.27 21.89 -0.62
C GLY A 106 -21.36 21.45 -1.60
N SER A 107 -21.37 20.18 -2.01
CA SER A 107 -22.40 19.64 -2.92
C SER A 107 -23.84 19.83 -2.41
N LYS A 108 -24.04 19.81 -1.08
CA LYS A 108 -25.37 19.97 -0.45
C LYS A 108 -26.00 21.34 -0.72
N TYR A 109 -25.16 22.36 -0.89
CA TYR A 109 -25.59 23.75 -1.04
C TYR A 109 -25.58 24.20 -2.50
N LEU A 110 -24.71 23.61 -3.32
CA LEU A 110 -24.56 23.99 -4.72
C LEU A 110 -25.54 23.26 -5.65
N PHE A 111 -25.71 21.95 -5.46
CA PHE A 111 -26.49 21.11 -6.38
C PHE A 111 -27.86 20.76 -5.80
N THR A 112 -28.78 21.73 -5.88
CA THR A 112 -30.12 21.60 -5.29
C THR A 112 -31.23 21.58 -6.34
N VAL A 113 -32.27 20.79 -6.08
CA VAL A 113 -33.57 20.85 -6.77
C VAL A 113 -34.63 21.20 -5.72
N ASP A 114 -35.38 22.27 -5.96
CA ASP A 114 -36.43 22.77 -5.05
C ASP A 114 -35.94 22.98 -3.60
N GLY A 115 -34.72 23.52 -3.47
CA GLY A 115 -34.10 23.84 -2.18
C GLY A 115 -33.52 22.64 -1.42
N ARG A 116 -33.55 21.43 -2.01
CA ARG A 116 -32.97 20.21 -1.42
C ARG A 116 -31.80 19.71 -2.26
N HIS A 117 -30.78 19.16 -1.60
CA HIS A 117 -29.65 18.57 -2.31
C HIS A 117 -30.11 17.38 -3.17
N HIS A 118 -29.58 17.29 -4.39
CA HIS A 118 -29.97 16.24 -5.34
C HIS A 118 -29.05 15.03 -5.29
N PHE A 119 -27.76 15.25 -5.04
CA PHE A 119 -26.78 14.18 -4.90
C PHE A 119 -26.68 13.72 -3.45
N ASN A 120 -26.40 12.43 -3.25
CA ASN A 120 -25.94 11.95 -1.96
C ASN A 120 -24.58 12.64 -1.68
N PRO A 121 -24.42 13.38 -0.57
CA PRO A 121 -23.22 14.17 -0.33
C PRO A 121 -21.94 13.35 -0.21
N SER A 122 -22.02 12.18 0.44
CA SER A 122 -20.89 11.28 0.60
C SER A 122 -20.49 10.68 -0.75
N LEU A 123 -21.47 10.24 -1.56
CA LEU A 123 -21.23 9.72 -2.91
C LEU A 123 -20.57 10.78 -3.81
N PHE A 124 -21.07 12.02 -3.78
CA PHE A 124 -20.50 13.11 -4.55
C PHE A 124 -19.06 13.37 -4.12
N GLY A 125 -18.78 13.44 -2.82
CA GLY A 125 -17.43 13.63 -2.32
C GLY A 125 -16.47 12.52 -2.70
N VAL A 126 -16.89 11.26 -2.62
CA VAL A 126 -16.08 10.12 -3.07
C VAL A 126 -15.76 10.24 -4.56
N VAL A 127 -16.77 10.41 -5.43
CA VAL A 127 -16.55 10.50 -6.88
C VAL A 127 -15.71 11.71 -7.25
N ALA A 128 -15.98 12.88 -6.66
CA ALA A 128 -15.21 14.09 -6.91
C ALA A 128 -13.76 13.94 -6.43
N SER A 129 -13.53 13.29 -5.29
CA SER A 129 -12.16 13.03 -4.80
C SER A 129 -11.44 12.13 -5.81
N LEU A 130 -11.97 10.95 -6.10
CA LEU A 130 -11.35 9.99 -7.04
C LEU A 130 -11.11 10.59 -8.44
N ALA A 131 -11.99 11.48 -8.92
CA ALA A 131 -11.85 12.10 -10.24
C ALA A 131 -10.89 13.29 -10.27
N LEU A 132 -10.70 14.00 -9.15
CA LEU A 132 -9.98 15.29 -9.13
C LEU A 132 -8.65 15.24 -8.38
N SER A 133 -8.41 14.25 -7.52
CA SER A 133 -7.16 14.12 -6.75
C SER A 133 -6.07 13.34 -7.48
N GLY A 134 -6.33 12.84 -8.69
CA GLY A 134 -5.42 11.88 -9.33
C GLY A 134 -5.28 10.63 -8.47
N GLU A 135 -4.05 10.19 -8.23
CA GLU A 135 -3.75 8.98 -7.46
C GLU A 135 -3.57 9.22 -5.95
N LEU A 136 -3.67 10.48 -5.49
CA LEU A 136 -3.47 10.86 -4.08
C LEU A 136 -4.59 10.40 -3.14
N ILE A 137 -5.76 10.07 -3.68
CA ILE A 137 -6.89 9.53 -2.92
C ILE A 137 -7.46 8.34 -3.68
N SER A 138 -7.50 7.19 -3.03
CA SER A 138 -8.17 5.98 -3.50
C SER A 138 -9.38 5.65 -2.63
N THR A 139 -10.12 4.59 -2.95
CA THR A 139 -11.09 4.10 -1.97
C THR A 139 -10.39 3.28 -0.89
N ALA A 140 -11.04 3.15 0.26
CA ALA A 140 -10.63 2.23 1.30
C ALA A 140 -10.39 0.83 0.69
N PRO A 141 -9.19 0.27 0.88
CA PRO A 141 -8.81 -0.96 0.22
C PRO A 141 -9.46 -2.18 0.86
N ALA A 142 -9.56 -3.28 0.12
CA ALA A 142 -10.34 -4.45 0.54
C ALA A 142 -9.83 -5.10 1.84
N TYR A 143 -8.51 -5.15 2.04
CA TYR A 143 -7.90 -5.75 3.24
C TYR A 143 -8.24 -5.00 4.53
N GLN A 144 -8.61 -3.71 4.45
CA GLN A 144 -9.02 -2.91 5.61
C GLN A 144 -10.16 -3.57 6.39
N TRP A 145 -10.94 -4.44 5.75
CA TRP A 145 -12.17 -4.99 6.30
C TRP A 145 -12.02 -6.35 6.99
N GLY A 146 -10.78 -6.84 7.17
CA GLY A 146 -10.48 -7.94 8.10
C GLY A 146 -11.00 -9.32 7.70
N GLY A 147 -11.13 -9.59 6.39
CA GLY A 147 -11.55 -10.89 5.88
C GLY A 147 -13.06 -11.17 5.94
N SER A 148 -13.46 -12.40 5.60
CA SER A 148 -14.86 -12.75 5.30
C SER A 148 -15.80 -12.70 6.51
N LEU A 149 -15.33 -13.03 7.73
CA LEU A 149 -16.20 -13.11 8.92
C LEU A 149 -16.61 -11.73 9.44
N ALA A 150 -15.64 -10.83 9.65
CA ALA A 150 -15.89 -9.46 10.09
C ALA A 150 -16.78 -8.71 9.07
N LEU A 151 -16.53 -8.92 7.79
CA LEU A 151 -17.38 -8.43 6.73
C LEU A 151 -18.79 -9.04 6.81
N THR A 152 -18.95 -10.35 6.94
CA THR A 152 -20.27 -10.99 7.01
C THR A 152 -21.11 -10.45 8.17
N ALA A 153 -20.51 -10.26 9.34
CA ALA A 153 -21.16 -9.61 10.47
C ALA A 153 -21.59 -8.16 10.13
N PHE A 154 -20.73 -7.42 9.43
CA PHE A 154 -21.06 -6.11 8.88
C PHE A 154 -22.28 -6.16 7.93
N LEU A 155 -22.32 -7.11 6.99
CA LEU A 155 -23.41 -7.26 6.02
C LEU A 155 -24.75 -7.50 6.70
N VAL A 156 -24.75 -8.41 7.67
CA VAL A 156 -25.96 -8.74 8.44
C VAL A 156 -26.47 -7.50 9.16
N MET A 157 -25.59 -6.76 9.84
CA MET A 157 -25.97 -5.55 10.57
C MET A 157 -26.45 -4.42 9.65
N ALA A 158 -25.74 -4.17 8.55
CA ALA A 158 -26.14 -3.17 7.55
C ALA A 158 -27.48 -3.52 6.89
N ALA A 159 -27.70 -4.79 6.53
CA ALA A 159 -28.94 -5.25 5.97
C ALA A 159 -30.11 -5.15 6.96
N LEU A 160 -29.92 -5.59 8.20
CA LEU A 160 -30.93 -5.50 9.27
C LEU A 160 -31.35 -4.05 9.53
N SER A 161 -30.42 -3.09 9.45
CA SER A 161 -30.73 -1.67 9.67
C SER A 161 -31.80 -1.13 8.71
N LEU A 162 -31.86 -1.58 7.45
CA LEU A 162 -32.87 -1.14 6.49
C LEU A 162 -34.30 -1.56 6.88
N PHE A 163 -34.43 -2.72 7.52
CA PHE A 163 -35.72 -3.29 7.92
C PHE A 163 -36.15 -2.79 9.29
N VAL A 164 -35.22 -2.72 10.25
CA VAL A 164 -35.48 -2.23 11.60
C VAL A 164 -35.89 -0.75 11.60
N PHE A 165 -35.22 0.09 10.80
CA PHE A 165 -35.49 1.54 10.75
C PHE A 165 -36.49 1.97 9.66
N ARG A 166 -37.08 1.00 8.94
CA ARG A 166 -38.14 1.23 7.93
C ARG A 166 -37.82 2.34 6.93
N VAL A 167 -36.60 2.35 6.37
CA VAL A 167 -36.11 3.37 5.42
C VAL A 167 -36.94 3.41 4.12
N GLY A 168 -37.68 2.33 3.81
CA GLY A 168 -38.58 2.29 2.65
C GLY A 168 -37.86 2.20 1.30
N ARG A 169 -36.65 1.61 1.29
CA ARG A 169 -35.78 1.44 0.12
C ARG A 169 -35.41 -0.01 -0.20
N GLY A 170 -36.15 -0.97 0.34
CA GLY A 170 -35.90 -2.40 0.12
C GLY A 170 -35.94 -2.81 -1.35
N TRP A 171 -36.86 -2.25 -2.15
CA TRP A 171 -36.93 -2.54 -3.59
C TRP A 171 -35.71 -2.04 -4.35
N LEU A 172 -35.15 -0.89 -3.96
CA LEU A 172 -33.94 -0.35 -4.58
C LEU A 172 -32.75 -1.28 -4.34
N VAL A 173 -32.52 -1.66 -3.07
CA VAL A 173 -31.38 -2.50 -2.68
C VAL A 173 -31.51 -3.91 -3.24
N GLY A 174 -32.68 -4.55 -3.08
CA GLY A 174 -32.90 -5.90 -3.58
C GLY A 174 -32.76 -5.99 -5.10
N SER A 175 -33.28 -4.98 -5.83
CA SER A 175 -33.12 -4.94 -7.30
C SER A 175 -31.69 -4.65 -7.70
N PHE A 176 -31.00 -3.73 -7.02
CA PHE A 176 -29.60 -3.42 -7.30
C PHE A 176 -28.73 -4.67 -7.13
N LEU A 177 -28.82 -5.36 -5.99
CA LEU A 177 -28.07 -6.59 -5.73
C LEU A 177 -28.41 -7.69 -6.74
N GLY A 178 -29.70 -7.88 -7.05
CA GLY A 178 -30.13 -8.88 -8.04
C GLY A 178 -29.59 -8.61 -9.44
N PHE A 179 -29.76 -7.37 -9.94
CA PHE A 179 -29.24 -6.98 -11.26
C PHE A 179 -27.71 -7.03 -11.29
N TYR A 180 -27.03 -6.60 -10.22
CA TYR A 180 -25.58 -6.62 -10.13
C TYR A 180 -25.04 -8.05 -10.14
N VAL A 181 -25.65 -8.99 -9.41
CA VAL A 181 -25.27 -10.42 -9.47
C VAL A 181 -25.43 -10.98 -10.89
N LEU A 182 -26.54 -10.69 -11.57
CA LEU A 182 -26.74 -11.10 -12.97
C LEU A 182 -25.66 -10.52 -13.89
N GLN A 183 -25.29 -9.25 -13.66
CA GLN A 183 -24.23 -8.58 -14.40
C GLN A 183 -22.84 -9.18 -14.12
N ILE A 184 -22.51 -9.53 -12.86
CA ILE A 184 -21.27 -10.25 -12.54
C ILE A 184 -21.26 -11.62 -13.23
N LEU A 185 -22.35 -12.39 -13.16
CA LEU A 185 -22.43 -13.70 -13.79
C LEU A 185 -22.22 -13.61 -15.32
N LEU A 186 -22.80 -12.59 -15.96
CA LEU A 186 -22.55 -12.30 -17.37
C LEU A 186 -21.06 -12.01 -17.61
N ARG A 187 -20.45 -11.11 -16.82
CA ARG A 187 -19.02 -10.79 -16.94
C ARG A 187 -18.14 -12.01 -16.71
N ALA A 188 -18.42 -12.81 -15.69
CA ALA A 188 -17.70 -14.04 -15.40
C ALA A 188 -17.81 -15.05 -16.54
N SER A 189 -18.99 -15.16 -17.17
CA SER A 189 -19.17 -16.02 -18.34
C SER A 189 -18.35 -15.55 -19.56
N ILE A 190 -18.22 -14.24 -19.76
CA ILE A 190 -17.43 -13.64 -20.85
C ILE A 190 -15.93 -13.77 -20.56
N MET A 191 -15.51 -13.52 -19.32
CA MET A 191 -14.12 -13.49 -18.88
C MET A 191 -13.58 -14.86 -18.41
N ARG A 192 -14.34 -15.94 -18.51
CA ARG A 192 -14.01 -17.28 -17.97
C ARG A 192 -12.64 -17.84 -18.38
N TRP A 193 -12.10 -17.37 -19.51
CA TRP A 193 -10.79 -17.79 -20.03
C TRP A 193 -9.64 -16.87 -19.59
N HIS A 194 -9.95 -15.71 -19.01
CA HIS A 194 -8.99 -14.71 -18.54
C HIS A 194 -8.90 -14.68 -17.01
N LEU A 195 -10.01 -14.95 -16.32
CA LEU A 195 -10.10 -14.88 -14.87
C LEU A 195 -11.03 -15.99 -14.35
N PRO A 196 -10.70 -16.66 -13.23
CA PRO A 196 -11.62 -17.56 -12.56
C PRO A 196 -12.94 -16.83 -12.21
N PRO A 197 -14.12 -17.41 -12.51
CA PRO A 197 -15.41 -16.82 -12.15
C PRO A 197 -15.54 -16.45 -10.67
N GLU A 198 -14.92 -17.24 -9.80
CA GLU A 198 -14.89 -17.08 -8.36
C GLU A 198 -14.25 -15.75 -7.97
N THR A 199 -13.19 -15.32 -8.67
CA THR A 199 -12.50 -14.06 -8.39
C THR A 199 -13.40 -12.86 -8.62
N LEU A 200 -14.25 -12.88 -9.66
CA LEU A 200 -15.21 -11.80 -9.93
C LEU A 200 -16.37 -11.80 -8.92
N LEU A 201 -16.92 -12.98 -8.62
CA LEU A 201 -18.02 -13.14 -7.67
C LEU A 201 -17.60 -12.76 -6.26
N PHE A 202 -16.58 -13.42 -5.72
CA PHE A 202 -16.16 -13.19 -4.35
C PHE A 202 -15.43 -11.86 -4.20
N GLY A 203 -14.63 -11.41 -5.18
CA GLY A 203 -13.91 -10.14 -5.09
C GLY A 203 -14.84 -8.94 -4.84
N THR A 204 -16.02 -8.91 -5.48
CA THR A 204 -16.98 -7.81 -5.25
C THR A 204 -17.91 -8.07 -4.08
N LEU A 205 -18.42 -9.30 -3.94
CA LEU A 205 -19.36 -9.65 -2.86
C LEU A 205 -18.68 -9.75 -1.49
N THR A 206 -17.35 -9.66 -1.42
CA THR A 206 -16.61 -9.48 -0.17
C THR A 206 -16.08 -8.03 0.01
N SER A 207 -16.53 -7.08 -0.79
CA SER A 207 -16.10 -5.68 -0.70
C SER A 207 -17.01 -4.87 0.22
N ALA A 208 -16.54 -4.46 1.40
CA ALA A 208 -17.35 -3.60 2.27
C ALA A 208 -17.75 -2.24 1.63
N PRO A 209 -16.89 -1.56 0.85
CA PRO A 209 -17.29 -0.36 0.10
C PRO A 209 -18.52 -0.57 -0.79
N PHE A 210 -18.64 -1.74 -1.43
CA PHE A 210 -19.81 -2.10 -2.24
C PHE A 210 -21.09 -2.13 -1.41
N PHE A 211 -21.02 -2.62 -0.17
CA PHE A 211 -22.20 -2.71 0.70
C PHE A 211 -22.51 -1.40 1.42
N LEU A 212 -21.51 -0.62 1.83
CA LEU A 212 -21.74 0.76 2.27
C LEU A 212 -22.40 1.59 1.16
N PHE A 213 -21.98 1.38 -0.08
CA PHE A 213 -22.65 1.98 -1.23
C PHE A 213 -24.12 1.52 -1.35
N ALA A 214 -24.36 0.20 -1.37
CA ALA A 214 -25.69 -0.37 -1.59
C ALA A 214 -26.69 -0.08 -0.46
N PHE A 215 -26.24 -0.18 0.80
CA PHE A 215 -27.10 -0.07 1.97
C PHE A 215 -27.20 1.34 2.53
N TYR A 216 -26.23 2.22 2.25
CA TYR A 216 -26.17 3.56 2.86
C TYR A 216 -26.17 4.71 1.84
N MET A 217 -25.49 4.58 0.69
CA MET A 217 -25.42 5.70 -0.27
C MET A 217 -26.65 5.79 -1.18
N ILE A 218 -26.99 4.71 -1.88
CA ILE A 218 -28.12 4.73 -2.83
C ILE A 218 -29.48 4.75 -2.12
N THR A 219 -29.51 4.40 -0.83
CA THR A 219 -30.72 4.36 0.01
C THR A 219 -31.03 5.68 0.69
N ASP A 220 -30.17 6.71 0.56
CA ASP A 220 -30.39 8.02 1.19
C ASP A 220 -31.79 8.56 0.83
N PRO A 221 -32.72 8.69 1.80
CA PRO A 221 -34.11 9.04 1.53
C PRO A 221 -34.30 10.39 0.84
N ALA A 222 -33.35 11.32 1.01
CA ALA A 222 -33.40 12.65 0.43
C ALA A 222 -33.21 12.63 -1.10
N THR A 223 -32.43 11.67 -1.61
CA THR A 223 -31.97 11.66 -3.00
C THR A 223 -32.53 10.47 -3.80
N SER A 224 -32.94 9.40 -3.11
CA SER A 224 -33.48 8.17 -3.69
C SER A 224 -35.00 8.20 -3.93
N PRO A 225 -35.49 7.47 -4.95
CA PRO A 225 -36.91 7.47 -5.33
C PRO A 225 -37.81 6.78 -4.28
N LYS A 226 -39.05 7.27 -4.15
CA LYS A 226 -40.03 6.75 -3.18
C LYS A 226 -40.80 5.52 -3.68
N SER A 227 -41.19 5.51 -4.96
CA SER A 227 -42.02 4.45 -5.53
C SER A 227 -41.21 3.17 -5.81
N PRO A 228 -41.72 1.97 -5.51
CA PRO A 228 -41.06 0.70 -5.86
C PRO A 228 -40.66 0.60 -7.33
N ARG A 229 -41.54 1.02 -8.26
CA ARG A 229 -41.23 0.99 -9.70
C ARG A 229 -40.04 1.88 -10.07
N GLN A 230 -39.98 3.07 -9.47
CA GLN A 230 -38.86 4.00 -9.68
C GLN A 230 -37.57 3.49 -9.03
N GLN A 231 -37.67 2.84 -7.87
CA GLN A 231 -36.54 2.19 -7.20
C GLN A 231 -35.93 1.10 -8.08
N VAL A 232 -36.75 0.20 -8.63
CA VAL A 232 -36.30 -0.83 -9.59
C VAL A 232 -35.65 -0.19 -10.82
N GLY A 233 -36.28 0.84 -11.40
CA GLY A 233 -35.75 1.52 -12.58
C GLY A 233 -34.39 2.19 -12.34
N VAL A 234 -34.20 2.85 -11.19
CA VAL A 234 -32.91 3.44 -10.82
C VAL A 234 -31.85 2.37 -10.59
N ALA A 235 -32.18 1.27 -9.90
CA ALA A 235 -31.26 0.15 -9.72
C ALA A 235 -30.77 -0.40 -11.07
N ALA A 236 -31.70 -0.65 -12.01
CA ALA A 236 -31.37 -1.13 -13.35
C ALA A 236 -30.46 -0.15 -14.11
N ALA A 237 -30.75 1.15 -14.04
CA ALA A 237 -29.94 2.17 -14.68
C ALA A 237 -28.51 2.22 -14.10
N ILE A 238 -28.35 2.14 -12.77
CA ILE A 238 -27.03 2.13 -12.13
C ILE A 238 -26.24 0.91 -12.60
N VAL A 239 -26.81 -0.29 -12.56
CA VAL A 239 -26.11 -1.52 -12.97
C VAL A 239 -25.77 -1.51 -14.48
N LEU A 240 -26.64 -0.97 -15.32
CA LEU A 240 -26.38 -0.84 -16.75
C LEU A 240 -25.21 0.12 -17.01
N VAL A 241 -25.20 1.30 -16.38
CA VAL A 241 -24.09 2.25 -16.53
C VAL A 241 -22.80 1.65 -15.96
N ASP A 242 -22.87 0.96 -14.82
CA ASP A 242 -21.73 0.25 -14.23
C ASP A 242 -21.13 -0.79 -15.20
N LEU A 243 -21.98 -1.58 -15.86
CA LEU A 243 -21.55 -2.55 -16.87
C LEU A 243 -20.85 -1.87 -18.06
N LEU A 244 -21.38 -0.74 -18.52
CA LEU A 244 -20.76 0.03 -19.60
C LEU A 244 -19.41 0.62 -19.17
N LEU A 245 -19.30 1.09 -17.92
CA LEU A 245 -18.05 1.61 -17.38
C LEU A 245 -16.98 0.52 -17.28
N HIS A 246 -17.35 -0.70 -16.93
CA HIS A 246 -16.44 -1.85 -16.89
C HIS A 246 -15.73 -2.15 -18.23
N ILE A 247 -16.26 -1.66 -19.36
CA ILE A 247 -15.61 -1.77 -20.68
C ILE A 247 -14.38 -0.85 -20.78
N ARG A 248 -14.39 0.28 -20.06
CA ARG A 248 -13.38 1.35 -20.17
C ARG A 248 -12.56 1.58 -18.91
N SER A 249 -13.08 1.20 -17.75
CA SER A 249 -12.44 1.34 -16.44
C SER A 249 -12.84 0.17 -15.55
N SER A 250 -11.88 -0.44 -14.86
CA SER A 250 -12.14 -1.58 -13.97
C SER A 250 -12.30 -1.20 -12.49
N LEU A 251 -12.10 0.07 -12.12
CA LEU A 251 -12.00 0.49 -10.72
C LEU A 251 -13.21 1.32 -10.28
N TYR A 252 -13.86 0.88 -9.21
CA TYR A 252 -14.87 1.64 -8.45
C TYR A 252 -16.04 2.18 -9.29
N THR A 253 -16.37 1.48 -10.38
CA THR A 253 -17.35 1.87 -11.40
C THR A 253 -18.74 2.16 -10.85
N PHE A 254 -19.15 1.49 -9.77
CA PHE A 254 -20.49 1.63 -9.20
C PHE A 254 -20.70 3.02 -8.55
N TYR A 255 -19.65 3.65 -8.00
CA TYR A 255 -19.73 5.04 -7.52
C TYR A 255 -19.97 6.00 -8.69
N TYR A 256 -19.18 5.86 -9.75
CA TYR A 256 -19.33 6.65 -10.97
C TYR A 256 -20.70 6.43 -11.62
N ALA A 257 -21.18 5.18 -11.68
CA ALA A 257 -22.48 4.84 -12.27
C ALA A 257 -23.63 5.53 -11.52
N ALA A 258 -23.66 5.45 -10.19
CA ALA A 258 -24.66 6.14 -9.39
C ALA A 258 -24.58 7.66 -9.54
N PHE A 259 -23.37 8.22 -9.60
CA PHE A 259 -23.17 9.63 -9.88
C PHE A 259 -23.72 10.04 -11.24
N PHE A 260 -23.41 9.30 -12.32
CA PHE A 260 -23.89 9.62 -13.67
C PHE A 260 -25.41 9.49 -13.78
N VAL A 261 -26.03 8.48 -13.17
CA VAL A 261 -27.49 8.36 -13.12
C VAL A 261 -28.11 9.54 -12.37
N ALA A 262 -27.53 9.93 -11.24
CA ALA A 262 -27.98 11.11 -10.48
C ALA A 262 -27.80 12.41 -11.28
N ALA A 263 -26.67 12.57 -11.97
CA ALA A 263 -26.35 13.74 -12.80
C ALA A 263 -27.28 13.84 -14.01
N ALA A 264 -27.55 12.73 -14.71
CA ALA A 264 -28.51 12.70 -15.81
C ALA A 264 -29.90 13.14 -15.33
N ARG A 265 -30.35 12.64 -14.18
CA ARG A 265 -31.61 13.08 -13.56
C ARG A 265 -31.58 14.55 -13.17
N PHE A 266 -30.47 15.05 -12.61
CA PHE A 266 -30.30 16.45 -12.23
C PHE A 266 -30.44 17.38 -13.44
N LEU A 267 -29.73 17.06 -14.53
CA LEU A 267 -29.75 17.80 -15.79
C LEU A 267 -31.14 17.75 -16.44
N TRP A 268 -31.81 16.60 -16.39
CA TRP A 268 -33.17 16.47 -16.91
C TRP A 268 -34.18 17.34 -16.14
N LEU A 269 -34.13 17.34 -14.81
CA LEU A 269 -35.01 18.18 -13.96
C LEU A 269 -34.74 19.68 -14.18
N HIS A 270 -33.48 20.08 -14.29
CA HIS A 270 -33.15 21.47 -14.60
C HIS A 270 -33.53 21.86 -16.02
N GLY A 271 -33.27 21.01 -17.01
CA GLY A 271 -33.62 21.25 -18.41
C GLY A 271 -35.13 21.36 -18.63
N THR A 272 -35.93 20.51 -17.98
CA THR A 272 -37.40 20.61 -18.01
C THR A 272 -37.90 21.88 -17.36
N ARG A 273 -37.31 22.31 -16.24
CA ARG A 273 -37.63 23.59 -15.60
C ARG A 273 -37.26 24.78 -16.48
N VAL A 274 -36.08 24.76 -17.11
CA VAL A 274 -35.64 25.82 -18.05
C VAL A 274 -36.56 25.91 -19.25
N ARG A 275 -37.02 24.78 -19.80
CA ARG A 275 -37.99 24.77 -20.90
C ARG A 275 -39.35 25.34 -20.49
N ARG A 276 -39.77 25.15 -19.24
CA ARG A 276 -41.07 25.62 -18.73
C ARG A 276 -41.04 27.08 -18.28
N ASP A 277 -40.00 27.48 -17.56
CA ASP A 277 -39.96 28.73 -16.78
C ASP A 277 -38.86 29.71 -17.27
N GLY A 278 -38.06 29.32 -18.27
CA GLY A 278 -36.83 30.01 -18.67
C GLY A 278 -35.65 29.75 -17.74
N LEU A 279 -34.44 30.19 -18.13
CA LEU A 279 -33.25 30.07 -17.28
C LEU A 279 -33.34 31.05 -16.10
N ARG A 280 -33.61 30.52 -14.90
CA ARG A 280 -33.60 31.28 -13.65
C ARG A 280 -32.76 30.56 -12.61
N VAL A 281 -31.61 31.13 -12.27
CA VAL A 281 -30.76 30.62 -11.18
C VAL A 281 -31.22 31.26 -9.87
N PRO A 282 -31.62 30.47 -8.86
CA PRO A 282 -32.05 31.05 -7.58
C PRO A 282 -30.92 31.85 -6.90
N LEU A 283 -31.28 32.98 -6.29
CA LEU A 283 -30.30 33.82 -5.57
C LEU A 283 -29.56 33.05 -4.46
N HIS A 284 -30.23 32.10 -3.80
CA HIS A 284 -29.59 31.26 -2.79
C HIS A 284 -28.49 30.36 -3.38
N THR A 285 -28.66 29.87 -4.60
CA THR A 285 -27.64 29.08 -5.32
C THR A 285 -26.45 29.95 -5.69
N LEU A 286 -26.69 31.19 -6.17
CA LEU A 286 -25.62 32.15 -6.46
C LEU A 286 -24.84 32.54 -5.20
N ARG A 287 -25.54 32.78 -4.07
CA ARG A 287 -24.90 33.04 -2.77
C ARG A 287 -24.08 31.84 -2.31
N ALA A 288 -24.63 30.62 -2.42
CA ALA A 288 -23.89 29.40 -2.09
C ALA A 288 -22.63 29.25 -2.94
N ALA A 289 -22.73 29.48 -4.25
CA ALA A 289 -21.59 29.44 -5.17
C ALA A 289 -20.54 30.50 -4.81
N ALA A 290 -20.95 31.72 -4.48
CA ALA A 290 -20.03 32.78 -4.07
C ALA A 290 -19.31 32.45 -2.75
N VAL A 291 -20.03 31.98 -1.72
CA VAL A 291 -19.45 31.60 -0.42
C VAL A 291 -18.53 30.40 -0.57
N LEU A 292 -18.95 29.34 -1.28
CA LEU A 292 -18.11 28.18 -1.55
C LEU A 292 -16.88 28.53 -2.39
N GLY A 293 -17.03 29.44 -3.37
CA GLY A 293 -15.92 30.00 -4.14
C GLY A 293 -14.93 30.74 -3.25
N ALA A 294 -15.40 31.57 -2.31
CA ALA A 294 -14.53 32.24 -1.35
C ALA A 294 -13.81 31.26 -0.41
N VAL A 295 -14.50 30.23 0.08
CA VAL A 295 -13.88 29.14 0.87
C VAL A 295 -12.82 28.41 0.06
N ALA A 296 -13.13 28.04 -1.19
CA ALA A 296 -12.19 27.37 -2.08
C ALA A 296 -10.97 28.23 -2.41
N LEU A 297 -11.16 29.53 -2.69
CA LEU A 297 -10.07 30.47 -2.95
C LEU A 297 -9.20 30.69 -1.70
N THR A 298 -9.81 30.76 -0.52
CA THR A 298 -9.08 30.86 0.75
C THR A 298 -8.26 29.59 1.00
N ALA A 299 -8.86 28.42 0.80
CA ALA A 299 -8.17 27.14 0.92
C ALA A 299 -7.04 27.00 -0.10
N ALA A 300 -7.26 27.41 -1.36
CA ALA A 300 -6.24 27.41 -2.41
C ALA A 300 -5.13 28.43 -2.12
N GLY A 301 -5.46 29.58 -1.54
CA GLY A 301 -4.49 30.57 -1.07
C GLY A 301 -3.65 30.05 0.09
N ALA A 302 -4.27 29.40 1.08
CA ALA A 302 -3.59 28.76 2.20
C ALA A 302 -2.69 27.62 1.70
N TRP A 303 -3.17 26.79 0.78
CA TRP A 303 -2.37 25.78 0.09
C TRP A 303 -1.14 26.40 -0.56
N ARG A 304 -1.33 27.40 -1.44
CA ARG A 304 -0.23 28.04 -2.18
C ARG A 304 0.74 28.81 -1.29
N GLY A 305 0.26 29.41 -0.20
CA GLY A 305 1.06 30.30 0.65
C GLY A 305 1.76 29.60 1.81
N VAL A 306 1.21 28.50 2.32
CA VAL A 306 1.71 27.84 3.54
C VAL A 306 2.20 26.42 3.27
N LEU A 307 1.50 25.67 2.40
CA LEU A 307 1.72 24.23 2.27
C LEU A 307 2.54 23.88 1.03
N ALA A 308 2.12 24.30 -0.16
CA ALA A 308 2.80 24.05 -1.43
C ALA A 308 4.28 24.47 -1.45
N PRO A 309 4.71 25.61 -0.85
CA PRO A 309 6.13 25.99 -0.81
C PRO A 309 6.99 25.03 0.01
N LYS A 310 6.38 24.33 1.00
CA LYS A 310 7.06 23.29 1.78
C LYS A 310 7.12 21.95 1.03
N LEU A 311 6.13 21.69 0.17
CA LEU A 311 6.00 20.46 -0.63
C LEU A 311 6.82 20.49 -1.92
N ALA A 312 7.18 21.68 -2.42
CA ALA A 312 7.87 21.82 -3.68
C ALA A 312 9.34 21.38 -3.53
N ALA A 313 9.64 20.17 -4.01
CA ALA A 313 11.02 19.79 -4.28
C ALA A 313 11.67 20.81 -5.24
N ARG A 314 12.87 21.29 -4.88
CA ARG A 314 13.68 22.06 -5.83
C ARG A 314 13.94 21.16 -7.03
N LYS A 315 13.86 21.73 -8.24
CA LYS A 315 14.33 20.99 -9.40
C LYS A 315 15.84 20.76 -9.20
N PRO A 316 16.32 19.51 -9.27
CA PRO A 316 17.74 19.25 -9.11
C PRO A 316 18.53 20.07 -10.14
N ALA A 317 19.68 20.58 -9.73
CA ALA A 317 20.59 21.33 -10.61
C ALA A 317 21.26 20.42 -11.66
N PHE A 318 21.11 19.11 -11.51
CA PHE A 318 21.59 18.08 -12.42
C PHE A 318 20.45 17.35 -13.14
N ARG A 319 20.82 16.59 -14.16
CA ARG A 319 19.93 15.64 -14.84
C ARG A 319 20.66 14.33 -15.04
N LEU A 320 19.96 13.21 -14.84
CA LEU A 320 20.46 11.92 -15.24
C LEU A 320 20.46 11.84 -16.78
N ALA A 321 21.62 11.56 -17.36
CA ALA A 321 21.75 11.32 -18.79
C ALA A 321 21.96 9.81 -19.02
N PRO A 322 21.19 9.18 -19.93
CA PRO A 322 21.42 7.78 -20.23
C PRO A 322 22.79 7.62 -20.89
N VAL A 323 23.59 6.67 -20.40
CA VAL A 323 24.82 6.23 -21.06
C VAL A 323 24.49 5.01 -21.93
N PRO A 324 24.60 5.09 -23.26
CA PRO A 324 24.27 3.98 -24.15
C PRO A 324 25.12 2.74 -23.86
N ALA A 325 24.56 1.55 -24.06
CA ALA A 325 25.28 0.28 -23.93
C ALA A 325 26.55 0.20 -24.80
N SER A 326 26.56 0.89 -25.96
CA SER A 326 27.73 0.99 -26.84
C SER A 326 28.88 1.79 -26.24
N GLU A 327 28.60 2.70 -25.31
CA GLU A 327 29.59 3.52 -24.61
C GLU A 327 29.97 2.88 -23.28
N SER A 328 28.98 2.45 -22.50
CA SER A 328 29.21 1.87 -21.18
C SER A 328 29.66 0.42 -21.21
N GLY A 329 29.46 -0.31 -22.31
CA GLY A 329 29.64 -1.76 -22.33
C GLY A 329 28.57 -2.55 -21.57
N LEU A 330 27.59 -1.87 -20.95
CA LEU A 330 26.48 -2.49 -20.22
C LEU A 330 25.38 -2.91 -21.19
N GLY A 331 25.49 -4.12 -21.71
CA GLY A 331 24.45 -4.78 -22.51
C GLY A 331 24.01 -6.11 -21.89
N ALA A 332 22.73 -6.43 -22.04
CA ALA A 332 22.16 -7.72 -21.64
C ALA A 332 21.37 -8.33 -22.81
N VAL A 333 21.49 -9.65 -23.00
CA VAL A 333 20.67 -10.38 -23.96
C VAL A 333 19.37 -10.76 -23.28
N VAL A 334 18.26 -10.24 -23.79
CA VAL A 334 16.93 -10.59 -23.30
C VAL A 334 16.48 -11.90 -23.95
N ASP A 335 17.01 -13.02 -23.45
CA ASP A 335 16.48 -14.36 -23.76
C ASP A 335 16.29 -15.14 -22.45
N GLY A 336 15.11 -14.97 -21.85
CA GLY A 336 14.79 -15.48 -20.52
C GLY A 336 14.25 -16.90 -20.55
N GLU A 337 15.12 -17.90 -20.50
CA GLU A 337 14.74 -19.31 -20.39
C GLU A 337 14.24 -19.70 -18.98
N ALA A 338 14.55 -18.92 -17.94
CA ALA A 338 14.25 -19.27 -16.54
C ALA A 338 12.77 -19.60 -16.30
N LEU A 339 11.85 -18.86 -16.94
CA LEU A 339 10.40 -19.13 -16.85
C LEU A 339 10.00 -20.48 -17.45
N ARG A 340 10.76 -21.01 -18.42
CA ARG A 340 10.52 -22.33 -19.02
C ARG A 340 11.02 -23.48 -18.14
N LEU A 341 11.94 -23.19 -17.22
CA LEU A 341 12.52 -24.16 -16.28
C LEU A 341 11.62 -24.39 -15.06
N VAL A 342 10.69 -23.48 -14.77
CA VAL A 342 9.78 -23.58 -13.62
C VAL A 342 8.84 -24.77 -13.78
N ASP A 343 8.50 -25.41 -12.66
CA ASP A 343 7.54 -26.51 -12.66
C ASP A 343 6.21 -26.06 -13.30
N PRO A 344 5.69 -26.77 -14.32
CA PRO A 344 4.47 -26.36 -15.03
C PRO A 344 3.26 -26.14 -14.13
N ARG A 345 3.21 -26.78 -12.96
CA ARG A 345 2.12 -26.63 -11.99
C ARG A 345 2.05 -25.24 -11.37
N VAL A 346 3.15 -24.49 -11.36
CA VAL A 346 3.22 -23.10 -10.84
C VAL A 346 3.64 -22.07 -11.88
N ALA A 347 3.77 -22.47 -13.15
CA ALA A 347 4.13 -21.58 -14.26
C ALA A 347 3.25 -20.32 -14.37
N HIS A 348 1.97 -20.41 -13.97
CA HIS A 348 1.02 -19.30 -14.00
C HIS A 348 1.30 -18.20 -12.96
N VAL A 349 2.07 -18.48 -11.92
CA VAL A 349 2.54 -17.50 -10.91
C VAL A 349 4.05 -17.22 -11.00
N ALA A 350 4.79 -17.99 -11.81
CA ALA A 350 6.25 -17.95 -11.90
C ALA A 350 6.80 -16.54 -12.16
N LYS A 351 6.19 -15.79 -13.09
CA LYS A 351 6.63 -14.42 -13.40
C LYS A 351 6.60 -13.50 -12.20
N TRP A 352 5.62 -13.67 -11.31
CA TRP A 352 5.47 -12.87 -10.10
C TRP A 352 6.45 -13.32 -9.01
N VAL A 353 6.62 -14.63 -8.84
CA VAL A 353 7.58 -15.18 -7.85
C VAL A 353 9.03 -14.86 -8.22
N LEU A 354 9.34 -14.80 -9.52
CA LEU A 354 10.69 -14.57 -10.03
C LEU A 354 10.98 -13.12 -10.44
N SER A 355 10.02 -12.19 -10.30
CA SER A 355 10.25 -10.77 -10.61
C SER A 355 10.97 -10.02 -9.49
N VAL A 356 11.31 -10.71 -8.40
CA VAL A 356 12.09 -10.18 -7.29
C VAL A 356 13.51 -10.76 -7.34
N GLY A 357 14.52 -9.96 -7.01
CA GLY A 357 15.93 -10.36 -7.03
C GLY A 357 16.77 -9.82 -8.19
N ASP A 358 16.24 -8.94 -9.04
CA ASP A 358 17.09 -8.08 -9.86
C ASP A 358 17.79 -7.08 -8.92
N ALA A 359 19.12 -7.09 -8.85
CA ALA A 359 19.88 -6.18 -8.00
C ALA A 359 21.21 -5.76 -8.64
N ALA A 360 21.80 -4.71 -8.07
CA ALA A 360 23.10 -4.19 -8.46
C ALA A 360 23.87 -3.78 -7.20
N ALA A 361 25.13 -4.17 -7.13
CA ALA A 361 26.05 -3.69 -6.11
C ALA A 361 27.28 -3.06 -6.75
N ALA A 362 27.86 -2.09 -6.06
CA ALA A 362 29.07 -1.41 -6.47
C ALA A 362 30.17 -1.63 -5.42
N GLY A 363 31.38 -1.96 -5.88
CA GLY A 363 32.54 -2.24 -5.03
C GLY A 363 33.84 -2.19 -5.83
N ASP A 364 34.97 -1.95 -5.18
CA ASP A 364 36.29 -1.92 -5.79
C ASP A 364 36.90 -3.33 -5.76
N PHE A 365 36.63 -4.14 -6.79
CA PHE A 365 37.02 -5.55 -6.83
C PHE A 365 38.52 -5.73 -7.08
N ASP A 366 39.14 -4.83 -7.83
CA ASP A 366 40.57 -4.92 -8.17
C ASP A 366 41.49 -3.93 -7.43
N GLY A 367 40.94 -3.11 -6.54
CA GLY A 367 41.70 -2.20 -5.67
C GLY A 367 42.24 -0.98 -6.44
N ASP A 368 41.67 -0.65 -7.60
CA ASP A 368 42.12 0.44 -8.44
C ASP A 368 41.47 1.81 -8.10
N GLY A 369 40.57 1.80 -7.11
CA GLY A 369 39.84 2.97 -6.62
C GLY A 369 38.62 3.34 -7.47
N ARG A 370 38.29 2.59 -8.53
CA ARG A 370 37.03 2.73 -9.28
C ARG A 370 36.06 1.66 -8.83
N LEU A 371 34.79 2.07 -8.69
CA LEU A 371 33.73 1.12 -8.36
C LEU A 371 33.38 0.27 -9.59
N ASP A 372 33.54 -1.03 -9.44
CA ASP A 372 33.05 -2.10 -10.30
C ASP A 372 31.61 -2.45 -9.93
N LEU A 373 30.93 -3.21 -10.80
CA LEU A 373 29.53 -3.59 -10.61
C LEU A 373 29.35 -5.10 -10.59
N VAL A 374 28.51 -5.59 -9.69
CA VAL A 374 27.90 -6.91 -9.79
C VAL A 374 26.42 -6.74 -10.06
N LEU A 375 25.92 -7.40 -11.10
CA LEU A 375 24.49 -7.39 -11.44
C LEU A 375 23.93 -8.80 -11.31
N THR A 376 22.75 -8.89 -10.73
CA THR A 376 21.91 -10.09 -10.69
C THR A 376 20.65 -9.85 -11.48
N GLN A 377 20.30 -10.82 -12.33
CA GLN A 377 19.20 -10.67 -13.27
C GLN A 377 18.47 -12.01 -13.47
N PRO A 378 17.70 -12.50 -12.47
CA PRO A 378 17.21 -13.88 -12.42
C PRO A 378 16.48 -14.36 -13.69
N LEU A 379 15.77 -13.45 -14.37
CA LEU A 379 14.98 -13.75 -15.57
C LEU A 379 15.77 -13.70 -16.89
N LYS A 380 17.07 -13.38 -16.88
CA LYS A 380 17.91 -13.33 -18.08
C LYS A 380 18.49 -14.70 -18.45
N SER A 381 19.28 -14.72 -19.53
CA SER A 381 20.05 -15.89 -19.95
C SER A 381 21.09 -16.27 -18.90
N ALA A 382 21.53 -17.54 -18.86
CA ALA A 382 22.54 -17.99 -17.89
C ALA A 382 23.82 -17.12 -17.90
N ALA A 383 24.21 -16.57 -19.05
CA ALA A 383 25.40 -15.71 -19.17
C ALA A 383 25.23 -14.30 -18.57
N ASP A 384 23.99 -13.90 -18.25
CA ASP A 384 23.64 -12.56 -17.79
C ASP A 384 22.97 -12.54 -16.39
N ARG A 385 22.68 -13.72 -15.80
CA ARG A 385 21.98 -13.81 -14.50
C ARG A 385 22.81 -13.32 -13.32
N LEU A 386 24.13 -13.46 -13.40
CA LEU A 386 25.07 -13.01 -12.37
C LEU A 386 26.39 -12.65 -13.06
N VAL A 387 26.71 -11.36 -13.10
CA VAL A 387 27.88 -10.84 -13.83
C VAL A 387 28.67 -9.87 -12.97
N LEU A 388 30.00 -9.99 -13.04
CA LEU A 388 30.95 -8.98 -12.54
C LEU A 388 31.42 -8.13 -13.72
N LEU A 389 31.44 -6.82 -13.51
CA LEU A 389 31.71 -5.80 -14.51
C LEU A 389 32.75 -4.83 -13.96
N ARG A 390 33.99 -4.94 -14.44
CA ARG A 390 35.08 -4.06 -14.05
C ARG A 390 34.96 -2.70 -14.73
N ASN A 391 35.14 -1.63 -13.97
CA ASN A 391 35.13 -0.25 -14.43
C ASN A 391 36.49 0.15 -15.02
N ALA A 392 36.56 0.18 -16.35
CA ALA A 392 37.74 0.61 -17.10
C ALA A 392 37.93 2.15 -17.13
N GLY A 393 37.08 2.90 -16.40
CA GLY A 393 37.05 4.36 -16.40
C GLY A 393 36.10 4.95 -17.45
N GLY A 394 35.69 6.20 -17.23
CA GLY A 394 34.78 6.90 -18.15
C GLY A 394 33.40 6.25 -18.28
N LEU A 395 32.92 5.57 -17.23
CA LEU A 395 31.68 4.77 -17.21
C LEU A 395 31.66 3.60 -18.20
N ARG A 396 32.84 3.12 -18.62
CA ARG A 396 32.98 1.93 -19.44
C ARG A 396 33.25 0.70 -18.56
N PHE A 397 32.46 -0.34 -18.77
CA PHE A 397 32.50 -1.57 -18.00
C PHE A 397 32.84 -2.77 -18.87
N GLU A 398 33.67 -3.66 -18.33
CA GLU A 398 34.15 -4.86 -18.99
C GLU A 398 33.82 -6.09 -18.16
N ARG A 399 33.24 -7.13 -18.78
CA ARG A 399 32.88 -8.36 -18.07
C ARG A 399 34.11 -9.10 -17.59
N VAL A 400 34.10 -9.48 -16.31
CA VAL A 400 35.11 -10.33 -15.70
C VAL A 400 34.54 -11.75 -15.59
N PRO A 401 35.17 -12.77 -16.19
CA PRO A 401 34.69 -14.14 -16.08
C PRO A 401 34.98 -14.68 -14.68
N VAL A 402 33.93 -15.08 -13.97
CA VAL A 402 34.01 -15.76 -12.68
C VAL A 402 33.41 -17.17 -12.84
N PRO A 403 34.22 -18.24 -12.83
CA PRO A 403 33.72 -19.61 -13.03
C PRO A 403 32.61 -20.02 -12.07
N ALA A 404 32.71 -19.60 -10.80
CA ALA A 404 31.69 -19.89 -9.79
C ALA A 404 30.35 -19.20 -10.09
N PHE A 405 30.36 -17.98 -10.65
CA PHE A 405 29.14 -17.30 -11.09
C PHE A 405 28.48 -18.04 -12.25
N SER A 406 29.29 -18.49 -13.22
CA SER A 406 28.79 -19.26 -14.36
C SER A 406 28.16 -20.58 -13.91
N ALA A 407 28.76 -21.26 -12.92
CA ALA A 407 28.22 -22.50 -12.35
C ALA A 407 26.88 -22.26 -11.64
N LEU A 408 26.78 -21.23 -10.79
CA LEU A 408 25.55 -20.86 -10.10
C LEU A 408 24.44 -20.48 -11.09
N ALA A 409 24.77 -19.63 -12.07
CA ALA A 409 23.81 -19.11 -13.03
C ALA A 409 23.26 -20.17 -14.01
N ALA A 410 24.01 -21.25 -14.26
CA ALA A 410 23.64 -22.28 -15.23
C ALA A 410 22.55 -23.26 -14.76
N ASP A 411 22.38 -23.45 -13.45
CA ASP A 411 21.45 -24.44 -12.89
C ASP A 411 20.49 -23.86 -11.84
N PRO A 412 19.46 -23.09 -12.26
CA PRO A 412 18.45 -22.57 -11.33
C PRO A 412 17.74 -23.64 -10.51
N ALA A 413 17.57 -24.86 -11.06
CA ALA A 413 16.82 -25.91 -10.40
C ALA A 413 17.62 -26.60 -9.27
N GLY A 414 18.94 -26.75 -9.45
CA GLY A 414 19.82 -27.36 -8.45
C GLY A 414 20.52 -26.37 -7.52
N GLN A 415 20.82 -25.16 -8.01
CA GLN A 415 21.58 -24.16 -7.25
C GLN A 415 20.78 -22.94 -6.80
N GLY A 416 19.59 -22.72 -7.36
CA GLY A 416 18.78 -21.54 -7.11
C GLY A 416 19.14 -20.37 -8.02
N LEU A 417 18.59 -19.20 -7.72
CA LEU A 417 18.81 -17.95 -8.47
C LEU A 417 19.50 -16.93 -7.59
N ALA A 418 20.63 -16.40 -8.06
CA ALA A 418 21.31 -15.26 -7.44
C ALA A 418 20.37 -14.05 -7.39
N ALA A 419 20.35 -13.36 -6.24
CA ALA A 419 19.47 -12.22 -6.00
C ALA A 419 20.28 -11.00 -5.53
N ASP A 420 20.54 -10.79 -4.24
CA ASP A 420 21.20 -9.57 -3.75
C ASP A 420 22.71 -9.76 -3.57
N PRO A 421 23.57 -9.06 -4.35
CA PRO A 421 25.01 -9.00 -4.10
C PRO A 421 25.35 -7.93 -3.05
N VAL A 422 26.27 -8.24 -2.13
CA VAL A 422 26.75 -7.29 -1.10
C VAL A 422 28.27 -7.38 -0.99
N PHE A 423 28.96 -6.27 -1.26
CA PHE A 423 30.40 -6.16 -1.06
C PHE A 423 30.74 -5.82 0.40
N PHE A 424 31.72 -6.51 0.97
CA PHE A 424 32.25 -6.24 2.31
C PHE A 424 33.58 -6.98 2.50
N ASP A 425 34.36 -6.60 3.51
CA ASP A 425 35.61 -7.30 3.88
C ASP A 425 35.28 -8.39 4.90
N SER A 426 35.23 -9.66 4.49
CA SER A 426 34.75 -10.76 5.33
C SER A 426 35.83 -11.37 6.22
N ASP A 427 37.10 -11.26 5.82
CA ASP A 427 38.23 -11.83 6.54
C ASP A 427 39.21 -10.82 7.15
N GLY A 428 38.99 -9.52 6.89
CA GLY A 428 39.70 -8.40 7.48
C GLY A 428 41.04 -8.09 6.79
N ASP A 429 41.25 -8.55 5.56
CA ASP A 429 42.50 -8.37 4.83
C ASP A 429 42.54 -7.06 3.98
N GLY A 430 41.42 -6.35 3.90
CA GLY A 430 41.28 -5.07 3.24
C GLY A 430 41.12 -5.13 1.72
N ASP A 431 40.78 -6.29 1.14
CA ASP A 431 40.05 -6.34 -0.14
C ASP A 431 38.54 -6.61 0.07
N GLN A 432 37.75 -6.47 -1.00
CA GLN A 432 36.29 -6.59 -0.92
C GLN A 432 35.83 -7.98 -1.40
N ASP A 433 35.39 -8.78 -0.44
CA ASP A 433 34.63 -10.00 -0.65
C ASP A 433 33.20 -9.69 -1.11
N LEU A 434 32.50 -10.74 -1.54
CA LEU A 434 31.15 -10.63 -2.07
C LEU A 434 30.23 -11.71 -1.49
N LEU A 435 29.19 -11.30 -0.78
CA LEU A 435 28.03 -12.13 -0.50
C LEU A 435 27.06 -12.05 -1.68
N VAL A 436 26.47 -13.17 -2.08
CA VAL A 436 25.35 -13.21 -3.04
C VAL A 436 24.24 -14.05 -2.44
N THR A 437 23.10 -13.42 -2.11
CA THR A 437 21.92 -14.14 -1.66
C THR A 437 21.32 -14.95 -2.80
N VAL A 438 20.65 -16.05 -2.45
CA VAL A 438 20.10 -16.98 -3.42
C VAL A 438 18.66 -17.35 -3.07
N ALA A 439 17.78 -17.20 -4.05
CA ALA A 439 16.42 -17.70 -3.99
C ALA A 439 16.36 -19.17 -4.42
N PHE A 440 15.64 -20.00 -3.66
CA PHE A 440 15.49 -21.44 -3.92
C PHE A 440 16.83 -22.21 -3.93
N GLY A 441 17.76 -21.78 -3.07
CA GLY A 441 19.12 -22.32 -3.05
C GLY A 441 19.88 -21.90 -1.79
N ARG A 442 21.20 -21.95 -1.84
CA ARG A 442 22.07 -21.54 -0.72
C ARG A 442 22.74 -20.22 -1.05
N THR A 443 22.68 -19.27 -0.13
CA THR A 443 23.47 -18.03 -0.18
C THR A 443 24.97 -18.36 -0.30
N ARG A 444 25.68 -17.59 -1.12
CA ARG A 444 27.09 -17.82 -1.48
C ARG A 444 27.97 -16.70 -0.96
N LEU A 445 29.13 -17.05 -0.42
CA LEU A 445 30.19 -16.11 -0.11
C LEU A 445 31.33 -16.35 -1.09
N PHE A 446 31.84 -15.27 -1.69
CA PHE A 446 32.97 -15.29 -2.59
C PHE A 446 34.07 -14.44 -1.99
N ARG A 447 35.16 -15.10 -1.66
CA ARG A 447 36.33 -14.44 -1.11
C ARG A 447 37.18 -13.90 -2.24
N ASN A 448 37.56 -12.63 -2.17
CA ASN A 448 38.51 -12.06 -3.10
C ASN A 448 39.90 -12.66 -2.82
N THR A 449 40.77 -12.60 -3.82
CA THR A 449 42.09 -13.22 -3.78
C THR A 449 43.19 -12.22 -4.08
N LEU A 450 42.82 -10.93 -4.13
CA LEU A 450 43.70 -9.84 -4.53
C LEU A 450 44.85 -9.71 -3.55
N ARG A 451 44.58 -9.74 -2.24
CA ARG A 451 45.62 -9.55 -1.22
C ARG A 451 46.62 -10.69 -1.15
N GLU A 452 46.19 -11.93 -1.32
CA GLU A 452 47.06 -13.09 -1.11
C GLU A 452 47.73 -13.57 -2.38
N THR A 453 47.09 -13.35 -3.54
CA THR A 453 47.66 -13.76 -4.84
C THR A 453 48.24 -12.60 -5.65
N GLY A 454 47.96 -11.36 -5.25
CA GLY A 454 48.31 -10.16 -6.00
C GLY A 454 47.50 -9.99 -7.30
N LYS A 455 46.44 -10.78 -7.49
CA LYS A 455 45.56 -10.72 -8.66
C LYS A 455 44.10 -10.79 -8.21
N PRO A 456 43.23 -9.91 -8.72
CA PRO A 456 41.84 -9.91 -8.31
C PRO A 456 41.12 -11.14 -8.88
N GLY A 457 40.28 -11.76 -8.06
CA GLY A 457 39.55 -12.96 -8.43
C GLY A 457 38.73 -13.49 -7.27
N TYR A 458 37.60 -14.12 -7.58
CA TYR A 458 36.70 -14.66 -6.57
C TYR A 458 36.80 -16.18 -6.45
N LEU A 459 36.95 -16.64 -5.20
CA LEU A 459 36.86 -18.05 -4.82
C LEU A 459 35.65 -18.25 -3.91
N GLU A 460 34.76 -19.18 -4.28
CA GLU A 460 33.62 -19.51 -3.42
C GLU A 460 34.11 -20.11 -2.10
N THR A 461 33.67 -19.50 -1.00
CA THR A 461 33.91 -19.95 0.36
C THR A 461 32.57 -20.40 0.97
N PRO A 462 32.46 -21.64 1.46
CA PRO A 462 31.19 -22.15 1.94
C PRO A 462 30.82 -21.51 3.28
N LEU A 463 29.58 -21.01 3.39
CA LEU A 463 28.96 -20.74 4.68
C LEU A 463 28.62 -22.07 5.39
N PRO A 464 28.65 -22.13 6.74
CA PRO A 464 28.35 -23.35 7.48
C PRO A 464 27.02 -23.97 7.07
N SER A 465 27.05 -25.27 6.79
CA SER A 465 25.88 -26.03 6.37
C SER A 465 25.06 -26.53 7.57
N GLY A 466 23.77 -26.22 7.58
CA GLY A 466 22.76 -26.80 8.46
C GLY A 466 21.39 -26.87 7.78
N PRO A 467 20.35 -27.45 8.42
CA PRO A 467 19.01 -27.58 7.83
C PRO A 467 18.36 -26.25 7.43
N GLN A 468 18.84 -25.13 7.98
CA GLN A 468 18.34 -23.77 7.72
C GLN A 468 19.18 -22.99 6.69
N SER A 469 20.21 -23.61 6.09
CA SER A 469 21.08 -22.95 5.09
C SER A 469 20.43 -22.76 3.71
N TYR A 470 19.31 -23.44 3.46
CA TYR A 470 18.51 -23.23 2.26
C TYR A 470 17.65 -21.98 2.43
N THR A 471 17.73 -21.07 1.47
CA THR A 471 17.12 -19.74 1.50
C THR A 471 16.18 -19.54 0.32
N VAL A 472 15.18 -18.69 0.54
CA VAL A 472 14.44 -18.01 -0.53
C VAL A 472 14.62 -16.52 -0.29
N SER A 473 15.87 -16.08 -0.44
CA SER A 473 16.35 -14.75 -0.06
C SER A 473 16.54 -13.85 -1.26
N VAL A 474 16.21 -12.57 -1.08
CA VAL A 474 16.45 -11.51 -2.07
C VAL A 474 17.10 -10.27 -1.46
N THR A 475 17.57 -10.36 -0.22
CA THR A 475 18.23 -9.26 0.47
C THR A 475 19.17 -9.77 1.56
N ALA A 476 20.28 -9.07 1.75
CA ALA A 476 21.11 -9.20 2.93
C ALA A 476 21.61 -7.82 3.39
N THR A 477 22.02 -7.74 4.67
CA THR A 477 22.78 -6.60 5.18
C THR A 477 23.94 -7.08 6.04
N VAL A 478 24.99 -6.27 6.06
CA VAL A 478 26.20 -6.49 6.85
C VAL A 478 26.17 -5.52 8.04
N LEU A 479 26.52 -6.00 9.23
CA LEU A 479 26.58 -5.20 10.46
C LEU A 479 27.50 -5.86 11.49
N ASP A 480 28.07 -5.10 12.41
CA ASP A 480 28.80 -5.63 13.57
C ASP A 480 27.87 -5.55 14.79
N PHE A 481 27.00 -6.54 14.99
CA PHE A 481 25.89 -6.42 15.96
C PHE A 481 26.36 -6.54 17.41
N ASP A 482 27.51 -7.18 17.65
CA ASP A 482 28.10 -7.34 18.99
C ASP A 482 29.38 -6.51 19.22
N ARG A 483 29.74 -5.67 18.24
CA ARG A 483 30.87 -4.72 18.29
C ARG A 483 32.21 -5.40 18.52
N ASP A 484 32.38 -6.60 17.98
CA ASP A 484 33.62 -7.36 18.07
C ASP A 484 34.66 -6.97 16.99
N GLY A 485 34.30 -6.01 16.13
CA GLY A 485 35.12 -5.47 15.06
C GLY A 485 35.06 -6.30 13.78
N ARG A 486 34.20 -7.33 13.71
CA ARG A 486 34.00 -8.16 12.52
C ARG A 486 32.59 -7.98 11.98
N PRO A 487 32.43 -7.87 10.65
CA PRO A 487 31.11 -7.77 10.04
C PRO A 487 30.38 -9.11 10.05
N ASP A 488 29.21 -9.13 10.69
CA ASP A 488 28.22 -10.20 10.71
C ASP A 488 27.22 -10.07 9.55
N LEU A 489 26.46 -11.14 9.27
CA LEU A 489 25.51 -11.19 8.15
C LEU A 489 24.08 -11.43 8.61
N LEU A 490 23.17 -10.58 8.16
CA LEU A 490 21.72 -10.84 8.21
C LEU A 490 21.22 -11.13 6.80
N ILE A 491 20.53 -12.25 6.62
CA ILE A 491 19.95 -12.70 5.35
C ILE A 491 18.43 -12.72 5.48
N GLY A 492 17.74 -11.91 4.65
CA GLY A 492 16.29 -11.78 4.65
C GLY A 492 15.62 -12.79 3.71
N ASN A 493 14.63 -13.54 4.20
CA ASN A 493 13.86 -14.49 3.39
C ASN A 493 12.46 -13.94 3.03
N VAL A 494 12.07 -14.13 1.77
CA VAL A 494 10.76 -13.71 1.26
C VAL A 494 9.72 -14.81 1.46
N LEU A 495 10.05 -16.04 1.06
CA LEU A 495 9.16 -17.20 1.18
C LEU A 495 9.65 -18.15 2.27
N ASP A 496 8.71 -18.93 2.82
CA ASP A 496 9.09 -20.08 3.63
C ASP A 496 10.03 -20.99 2.83
N THR A 497 11.10 -21.43 3.49
CA THR A 497 12.11 -22.29 2.87
C THR A 497 11.63 -23.73 2.76
N GLN A 498 10.52 -24.07 3.43
CA GLN A 498 9.96 -25.42 3.50
C GLN A 498 8.45 -25.49 3.25
N LEU A 499 8.03 -26.54 2.55
CA LEU A 499 6.65 -27.00 2.42
C LEU A 499 6.25 -27.82 3.66
N ARG A 500 5.79 -27.12 4.71
CA ARG A 500 5.46 -27.70 6.03
C ARG A 500 4.30 -28.69 6.05
N ARG A 501 3.52 -28.77 4.98
CA ARG A 501 2.38 -29.72 4.88
C ARG A 501 2.82 -31.15 4.57
N TYR A 502 4.08 -31.35 4.20
CA TYR A 502 4.68 -32.68 4.07
C TYR A 502 5.29 -33.13 5.40
N ASP A 503 5.29 -34.43 5.63
CA ASP A 503 5.94 -35.04 6.79
C ASP A 503 6.94 -36.11 6.30
N PRO A 504 8.26 -35.89 6.44
CA PRO A 504 8.89 -34.65 6.94
C PRO A 504 8.70 -33.47 5.96
N PRO A 505 8.85 -32.22 6.43
CA PRO A 505 8.82 -31.04 5.55
C PRO A 505 9.80 -31.18 4.38
N ARG A 506 9.40 -30.69 3.21
CA ARG A 506 10.22 -30.67 1.99
C ARG A 506 10.70 -29.26 1.71
N GLU A 507 11.83 -29.07 1.06
CA GLU A 507 12.28 -27.74 0.61
C GLU A 507 11.28 -27.14 -0.40
N LEU A 508 11.04 -25.84 -0.30
CA LEU A 508 10.29 -25.11 -1.32
C LEU A 508 11.24 -24.79 -2.48
N ASN A 509 11.07 -25.46 -3.62
CA ASN A 509 11.77 -25.15 -4.86
C ASN A 509 10.78 -25.13 -6.02
N ILE A 510 10.56 -23.94 -6.61
CA ILE A 510 9.55 -23.77 -7.67
C ILE A 510 9.96 -24.40 -9.01
N PHE A 511 11.25 -24.72 -9.20
CA PHE A 511 11.74 -25.48 -10.35
C PHE A 511 11.54 -26.99 -10.16
N ARG A 512 11.36 -27.45 -8.92
CA ARG A 512 11.24 -28.87 -8.57
C ARG A 512 10.32 -29.07 -7.37
N LEU A 513 9.01 -28.98 -7.62
CA LEU A 513 8.02 -29.26 -6.57
C LEU A 513 7.92 -30.76 -6.28
N PRO A 514 7.63 -31.17 -5.03
CA PRO A 514 7.42 -32.58 -4.70
C PRO A 514 6.38 -33.26 -5.61
N GLY A 515 6.60 -34.57 -5.86
CA GLY A 515 5.62 -35.41 -6.54
C GLY A 515 4.33 -35.51 -5.73
N ALA A 516 3.19 -35.70 -6.41
CA ALA A 516 1.93 -35.97 -5.72
C ALA A 516 1.97 -37.37 -5.09
N GLU A 517 1.71 -37.47 -3.79
CA GLU A 517 1.68 -38.78 -3.09
C GLU A 517 0.30 -39.45 -3.17
N HIS A 518 -0.73 -38.70 -3.54
CA HIS A 518 -2.09 -39.18 -3.76
C HIS A 518 -2.82 -38.33 -4.81
N PRO A 519 -3.91 -38.84 -5.43
CA PRO A 519 -4.72 -38.05 -6.34
C PRO A 519 -5.20 -36.75 -5.68
N GLY A 520 -5.03 -35.63 -6.39
CA GLY A 520 -5.43 -34.31 -5.88
C GLY A 520 -4.55 -33.77 -4.75
N ASP A 521 -3.33 -34.26 -4.57
CA ASP A 521 -2.37 -33.67 -3.64
C ASP A 521 -2.07 -32.20 -4.01
N ARG A 522 -2.33 -31.30 -3.06
CA ARG A 522 -2.18 -29.84 -3.20
C ARG A 522 -1.26 -29.25 -2.13
N ARG A 523 -0.53 -30.08 -1.38
CA ARG A 523 0.29 -29.66 -0.25
C ARG A 523 1.45 -28.74 -0.66
N MET A 524 1.88 -28.79 -1.93
CA MET A 524 2.95 -27.97 -2.51
C MET A 524 2.53 -26.55 -2.94
N PHE A 525 1.24 -26.22 -3.00
CA PHE A 525 0.76 -24.95 -3.54
C PHE A 525 0.61 -23.76 -2.57
N PRO A 526 0.34 -23.95 -1.27
CA PRO A 526 0.12 -22.85 -0.34
C PRO A 526 1.44 -22.31 0.25
N PHE A 527 2.23 -21.64 -0.59
CA PHE A 527 3.46 -20.92 -0.21
C PHE A 527 3.39 -19.41 -0.50
N MET A 528 2.37 -18.95 -1.20
CA MET A 528 2.09 -17.53 -1.44
C MET A 528 1.57 -16.87 -0.16
N HIS A 529 1.60 -15.54 -0.08
CA HIS A 529 1.17 -14.77 1.08
C HIS A 529 -0.21 -15.22 1.59
N GLU A 530 -0.35 -15.40 2.90
CA GLU A 530 -1.61 -15.82 3.53
C GLU A 530 -2.59 -14.66 3.73
N SER A 531 -2.05 -13.43 3.74
CA SER A 531 -2.76 -12.18 3.92
C SER A 531 -2.18 -11.11 3.01
N TRP A 532 -2.97 -10.11 2.64
CA TRP A 532 -2.50 -9.00 1.80
C TRP A 532 -1.80 -7.89 2.58
N ASN A 533 -1.89 -7.90 3.91
CA ASN A 533 -1.39 -6.81 4.77
C ASN A 533 -0.85 -7.26 6.14
N ARG A 534 -0.88 -8.55 6.44
CA ARG A 534 -0.41 -9.14 7.71
C ARG A 534 0.13 -10.55 7.49
N SER A 535 0.80 -10.77 6.37
CA SER A 535 1.33 -12.09 6.01
C SER A 535 2.51 -12.42 6.90
N ALA A 536 2.45 -13.55 7.61
CA ALA A 536 3.55 -14.03 8.45
C ALA A 536 4.01 -15.44 8.05
N ASN A 537 3.80 -15.82 6.80
CA ASN A 537 4.18 -17.12 6.25
C ASN A 537 5.40 -17.06 5.31
N GLY A 538 6.22 -16.02 5.45
CA GLY A 538 7.53 -15.94 4.80
C GLY A 538 8.54 -16.88 5.46
N GLY A 539 9.81 -16.70 5.09
CA GLY A 539 10.91 -17.47 5.68
C GLY A 539 11.44 -16.80 6.94
N ARG A 540 12.09 -17.58 7.82
CA ARG A 540 12.84 -17.01 8.93
C ARG A 540 14.08 -16.30 8.39
N ASN A 541 14.36 -15.10 8.89
CA ASN A 541 15.61 -14.43 8.61
C ASN A 541 16.77 -15.18 9.31
N LEU A 542 17.94 -15.20 8.67
CA LEU A 542 19.12 -15.89 9.18
C LEU A 542 20.15 -14.87 9.64
N LEU A 543 20.79 -15.14 10.77
CA LEU A 543 21.89 -14.34 11.30
C LEU A 543 23.14 -15.22 11.41
N TYR A 544 24.26 -14.72 10.91
CA TYR A 544 25.56 -15.38 11.00
C TYR A 544 26.55 -14.46 11.69
N ARG A 545 27.20 -14.96 12.74
CA ARG A 545 28.31 -14.27 13.39
C ARG A 545 29.60 -14.53 12.65
N ASN A 546 30.41 -13.50 12.44
CA ASN A 546 31.77 -13.65 11.93
C ASN A 546 32.74 -14.01 13.07
N VAL A 547 33.37 -15.17 12.96
CA VAL A 547 34.34 -15.68 13.95
C VAL A 547 35.80 -15.50 13.52
N GLY A 548 36.02 -14.71 12.47
CA GLY A 548 37.33 -14.29 11.97
C GLY A 548 37.91 -15.17 10.87
N GLY A 549 38.72 -14.55 10.01
CA GLY A 549 39.37 -15.20 8.87
C GLY A 549 38.37 -15.74 7.84
N GLY A 550 37.30 -14.99 7.57
CA GLY A 550 36.27 -15.34 6.57
C GLY A 550 35.35 -16.47 6.99
N ARG A 551 35.36 -16.86 8.28
CA ARG A 551 34.51 -17.92 8.82
C ARG A 551 33.32 -17.34 9.57
N PHE A 552 32.18 -17.98 9.36
CA PHE A 552 30.92 -17.60 9.98
C PHE A 552 30.36 -18.74 10.84
N GLU A 553 29.48 -18.41 11.78
CA GLU A 553 28.71 -19.37 12.57
C GLU A 553 27.24 -18.97 12.56
N PRO A 554 26.30 -19.90 12.30
CA PRO A 554 24.88 -19.59 12.30
C PRO A 554 24.39 -19.35 13.74
N LEU A 555 23.59 -18.31 13.92
CA LEU A 555 22.92 -17.98 15.18
C LEU A 555 21.43 -18.32 15.11
N ASP A 556 20.82 -18.57 16.28
CA ASP A 556 19.36 -18.65 16.39
C ASP A 556 18.78 -17.22 16.44
N ALA A 557 18.42 -16.71 15.26
CA ALA A 557 17.85 -15.37 15.10
C ALA A 557 16.59 -15.16 15.98
N ALA A 558 15.75 -16.19 16.13
CA ALA A 558 14.55 -16.10 16.96
C ALA A 558 14.91 -15.99 18.45
N ALA A 559 15.90 -16.74 18.92
CA ALA A 559 16.41 -16.62 20.30
C ALA A 559 17.05 -15.24 20.56
N LEU A 560 17.60 -14.61 19.53
CA LEU A 560 18.12 -13.25 19.57
C LEU A 560 17.06 -12.16 19.42
N GLY A 561 15.79 -12.50 19.27
CA GLY A 561 14.68 -11.54 19.21
C GLY A 561 14.26 -11.11 17.81
N LEU A 562 14.61 -11.88 16.77
CA LEU A 562 14.13 -11.77 15.40
C LEU A 562 13.23 -12.97 15.01
N PRO A 563 12.12 -13.27 15.73
CA PRO A 563 11.29 -14.45 15.46
C PRO A 563 10.37 -14.33 14.23
N GLU A 564 10.20 -13.13 13.69
CA GLU A 564 9.23 -12.81 12.64
C GLU A 564 9.54 -13.50 11.32
N THR A 565 8.48 -13.79 10.58
CA THR A 565 8.49 -14.49 9.28
C THR A 565 7.70 -13.69 8.25
N HIS A 566 7.84 -12.38 8.27
CA HIS A 566 7.33 -11.51 7.22
C HIS A 566 8.17 -11.68 5.93
N TRP A 567 7.62 -11.24 4.80
CA TRP A 567 8.28 -11.39 3.50
C TRP A 567 9.35 -10.29 3.35
N THR A 568 10.50 -10.49 3.98
CA THR A 568 11.57 -9.49 4.05
C THR A 568 12.21 -9.32 2.68
N ILE A 569 12.06 -8.14 2.06
CA ILE A 569 12.58 -7.85 0.72
C ILE A 569 13.70 -6.81 0.70
N SER A 570 13.88 -6.05 1.78
CA SER A 570 15.06 -5.21 1.98
C SER A 570 15.44 -5.16 3.46
N ALA A 571 16.73 -5.15 3.76
CA ALA A 571 17.24 -4.93 5.11
C ALA A 571 18.23 -3.77 5.12
N ALA A 572 18.14 -2.92 6.14
CA ALA A 572 19.12 -1.88 6.41
C ALA A 572 19.56 -1.92 7.88
N ALA A 573 20.83 -1.67 8.12
CA ALA A 573 21.41 -1.61 9.45
C ALA A 573 22.02 -0.22 9.73
N GLY A 574 21.77 0.32 10.91
CA GLY A 574 22.28 1.62 11.32
C GLY A 574 21.90 1.94 12.76
N ASP A 575 22.61 2.87 13.40
CA ASP A 575 22.34 3.30 14.78
C ASP A 575 21.14 4.27 14.80
N LEU A 576 19.93 3.71 14.91
CA LEU A 576 18.67 4.47 14.80
C LEU A 576 18.36 5.20 16.10
N ASP A 577 18.81 4.67 17.25
CA ASP A 577 18.57 5.28 18.56
C ASP A 577 19.75 6.06 19.16
N ARG A 578 20.89 6.06 18.47
CA ARG A 578 22.13 6.76 18.82
C ARG A 578 22.81 6.24 20.08
N ASP A 579 22.60 4.96 20.41
CA ASP A 579 23.28 4.30 21.52
C ASP A 579 24.66 3.73 21.14
N GLY A 580 25.04 3.86 19.86
CA GLY A 580 26.31 3.39 19.31
C GLY A 580 26.32 1.91 18.94
N TRP A 581 25.17 1.25 18.89
CA TRP A 581 24.99 -0.12 18.41
C TRP A 581 24.13 -0.12 17.13
N PRO A 582 24.42 -0.98 16.15
CA PRO A 582 23.62 -1.03 14.94
C PRO A 582 22.27 -1.68 15.21
N ASP A 583 21.21 -0.98 14.85
CA ASP A 583 19.82 -1.40 14.82
C ASP A 583 19.45 -1.90 13.40
N LEU A 584 18.22 -2.42 13.26
CA LEU A 584 17.72 -2.98 12.00
C LEU A 584 16.39 -2.37 11.58
N TYR A 585 16.27 -2.08 10.29
CA TYR A 585 14.99 -1.82 9.61
C TYR A 585 14.82 -2.85 8.48
N LEU A 586 13.78 -3.67 8.56
CA LEU A 586 13.46 -4.74 7.62
C LEU A 586 12.16 -4.40 6.88
N ALA A 587 12.29 -3.99 5.61
CA ALA A 587 11.14 -3.72 4.77
C ALA A 587 10.52 -5.03 4.26
N SER A 588 9.19 -5.15 4.38
CA SER A 588 8.47 -6.38 4.06
C SER A 588 7.31 -6.15 3.09
N ASP A 589 7.06 -7.16 2.26
CA ASP A 589 5.85 -7.20 1.42
C ASP A 589 4.71 -7.96 2.13
N PHE A 590 3.47 -7.63 1.78
CA PHE A 590 2.23 -8.23 2.30
C PHE A 590 2.07 -8.23 3.83
N GLY A 591 2.90 -7.51 4.58
CA GLY A 591 2.95 -7.43 6.04
C GLY A 591 3.74 -6.20 6.47
N PRO A 592 3.61 -5.75 7.72
CA PRO A 592 4.29 -4.54 8.19
C PRO A 592 5.81 -4.68 8.09
N ASP A 593 6.52 -3.56 7.94
CA ASP A 593 7.97 -3.55 8.12
C ASP A 593 8.32 -3.83 9.59
N ASP A 594 9.49 -4.40 9.84
CA ASP A 594 9.97 -4.67 11.19
C ASP A 594 11.16 -3.79 11.53
N VAL A 595 11.13 -3.18 12.71
CA VAL A 595 12.23 -2.36 13.24
C VAL A 595 12.69 -2.96 14.55
N TYR A 596 14.00 -3.17 14.68
CA TYR A 596 14.59 -3.75 15.88
C TYR A 596 15.69 -2.87 16.41
N LEU A 597 15.59 -2.53 17.68
CA LEU A 597 16.70 -1.90 18.40
C LEU A 597 17.58 -3.00 18.98
N ASN A 598 18.88 -2.86 18.79
CA ASN A 598 19.86 -3.73 19.38
C ASN A 598 20.02 -3.34 20.85
N ARG A 599 19.69 -4.24 21.79
CA ARG A 599 19.67 -3.98 23.23
C ARG A 599 20.57 -4.93 24.01
N PRO A 600 21.08 -4.52 25.18
CA PRO A 600 21.74 -5.44 26.10
C PRO A 600 20.79 -6.57 26.53
N ASP A 601 21.28 -7.81 26.57
CA ASP A 601 20.50 -8.97 27.03
C ASP A 601 20.52 -9.17 28.57
N GLY A 602 21.22 -8.29 29.30
CA GLY A 602 21.42 -8.36 30.75
C GLY A 602 22.46 -9.39 31.22
N ARG A 603 23.08 -10.14 30.30
CA ARG A 603 24.09 -11.18 30.54
C ARG A 603 25.45 -10.84 29.93
N GLY A 604 25.59 -9.62 29.39
CA GLY A 604 26.79 -9.14 28.70
C GLY A 604 26.76 -9.37 27.19
N GLY A 605 25.69 -9.92 26.64
CA GLY A 605 25.45 -10.06 25.21
C GLY A 605 24.46 -9.02 24.68
N ARG A 606 24.10 -9.20 23.41
CA ARG A 606 23.14 -8.37 22.66
C ARG A 606 21.94 -9.18 22.23
N ARG A 607 20.80 -8.51 22.09
CA ARG A 607 19.57 -9.05 21.52
C ARG A 607 18.82 -7.96 20.77
N PHE A 608 18.03 -8.33 19.80
CA PHE A 608 17.14 -7.43 19.08
C PHE A 608 15.80 -7.33 19.81
N GLU A 609 15.32 -6.10 19.97
CA GLU A 609 14.02 -5.78 20.51
C GLU A 609 13.18 -5.12 19.43
N ARG A 610 12.12 -5.80 19.00
CA ARG A 610 11.19 -5.26 18.02
C ARG A 610 10.43 -4.07 18.57
N ILE A 611 10.44 -2.96 17.84
CA ILE A 611 9.67 -1.76 18.16
C ILE A 611 8.41 -1.74 17.32
N GLU A 612 7.26 -1.62 17.99
CA GLU A 612 5.96 -1.56 17.34
C GLU A 612 5.14 -0.41 17.92
N GLY A 613 4.67 0.47 17.03
CA GLY A 613 3.76 1.52 17.40
C GLY A 613 2.35 1.00 17.71
N ARG A 614 1.53 1.84 18.34
CA ARG A 614 0.21 1.39 18.85
C ARG A 614 -0.87 1.36 17.77
N MET A 615 -0.77 2.23 16.78
CA MET A 615 -1.83 2.51 15.80
C MET A 615 -1.31 2.33 14.37
N PHE A 616 -2.22 2.14 13.42
CA PHE A 616 -1.86 2.17 12.00
C PHE A 616 -1.18 3.50 11.62
N GLY A 617 -0.16 3.41 10.76
CA GLY A 617 0.66 4.55 10.32
C GLY A 617 1.78 4.92 11.29
N SER A 618 2.04 4.07 12.29
CA SER A 618 3.27 4.11 13.07
C SER A 618 4.16 2.92 12.70
N VAL A 619 5.46 3.03 12.99
CA VAL A 619 6.45 1.98 12.73
C VAL A 619 5.98 0.60 13.22
N GLY A 620 6.19 -0.45 12.43
CA GLY A 620 5.69 -1.80 12.73
C GLY A 620 4.19 -2.01 12.48
N LYS A 621 3.47 -0.97 12.04
CA LYS A 621 2.04 -0.96 11.64
C LYS A 621 1.79 -0.04 10.45
N ASP A 622 2.73 -0.05 9.52
CA ASP A 622 2.76 0.79 8.33
C ASP A 622 2.02 0.18 7.14
N THR A 623 2.37 0.63 5.94
CA THR A 623 1.70 0.34 4.69
C THR A 623 2.24 -0.92 4.00
N TYR A 624 2.46 -2.02 4.73
CA TYR A 624 2.57 -3.44 4.32
C TYR A 624 3.19 -3.82 2.95
N LYS A 625 4.03 -2.97 2.33
CA LYS A 625 4.55 -3.10 0.96
C LYS A 625 5.95 -2.52 0.81
N GLY A 626 6.72 -2.51 1.89
CA GLY A 626 8.07 -1.93 1.92
C GLY A 626 8.99 -2.66 0.95
N MET A 627 9.43 -1.99 -0.13
CA MET A 627 10.28 -2.59 -1.17
C MET A 627 11.78 -2.32 -1.00
N ASN A 628 12.13 -1.28 -0.27
CA ASN A 628 13.51 -0.89 0.03
C ASN A 628 13.55 -0.22 1.39
N ALA A 629 14.70 -0.28 2.08
CA ALA A 629 15.01 0.59 3.20
C ALA A 629 16.35 1.29 2.94
N SER A 630 16.35 2.61 2.89
CA SER A 630 17.56 3.42 2.75
C SER A 630 17.69 4.37 3.93
N LEU A 631 18.88 4.42 4.53
CA LEU A 631 19.17 5.22 5.72
C LEU A 631 19.95 6.48 5.37
N GLY A 632 19.63 7.60 6.01
CA GLY A 632 20.36 8.85 5.87
C GLY A 632 19.83 9.93 6.81
N ASP A 633 20.67 10.85 7.26
CA ASP A 633 20.25 12.02 8.06
C ASP A 633 19.81 13.14 7.09
N PHE A 634 18.55 13.11 6.65
CA PHE A 634 18.05 13.98 5.58
C PHE A 634 17.84 15.43 6.05
N ASP A 635 17.69 15.66 7.35
CA ASP A 635 17.51 17.00 7.91
C ASP A 635 18.68 17.49 8.79
N ARG A 636 19.77 16.70 8.88
CA ARG A 636 21.00 16.98 9.63
C ARG A 636 20.76 17.18 11.12
N ASN A 637 19.80 16.47 11.69
CA ASN A 637 19.50 16.52 13.12
C ASN A 637 20.36 15.53 13.95
N GLY A 638 21.21 14.74 13.26
CA GLY A 638 22.09 13.73 13.84
C GLY A 638 21.41 12.40 14.14
N TRP A 639 20.18 12.18 13.65
CA TRP A 639 19.48 10.90 13.69
C TRP A 639 19.44 10.32 12.26
N LEU A 640 19.56 9.00 12.14
CA LEU A 640 19.40 8.35 10.84
C LEU A 640 17.90 8.21 10.54
N ASP A 641 17.44 8.89 9.50
CA ASP A 641 16.09 8.74 8.97
C ASP A 641 16.00 7.51 8.05
N VAL A 642 14.78 7.05 7.79
CA VAL A 642 14.54 5.88 6.93
C VAL A 642 13.59 6.23 5.80
N HIS A 643 14.06 6.12 4.57
CA HIS A 643 13.18 6.09 3.40
C HIS A 643 12.82 4.66 3.04
N VAL A 644 11.54 4.43 2.77
CA VAL A 644 11.01 3.15 2.32
C VAL A 644 10.25 3.32 1.02
N SER A 645 10.78 2.78 -0.07
CA SER A 645 10.08 2.82 -1.35
C SER A 645 8.89 1.87 -1.34
N ASN A 646 7.72 2.34 -1.78
CA ASN A 646 6.52 1.53 -1.93
C ASN A 646 5.91 1.69 -3.34
N VAL A 647 4.77 1.02 -3.51
CA VAL A 647 3.87 1.16 -4.64
C VAL A 647 2.91 2.35 -4.42
N HIS A 648 2.89 3.28 -5.39
CA HIS A 648 1.87 4.32 -5.48
C HIS A 648 1.07 4.16 -6.79
N MET A 649 -0.21 3.80 -6.67
CA MET A 649 -1.11 3.62 -7.82
C MET A 649 -2.57 3.87 -7.38
N PRO A 650 -3.56 3.95 -8.30
CA PRO A 650 -4.95 4.32 -7.94
C PRO A 650 -5.66 3.43 -6.91
N LEU A 651 -5.14 2.24 -6.61
CA LEU A 651 -5.65 1.32 -5.57
C LEU A 651 -4.87 1.43 -4.24
N GLN A 652 -3.77 2.18 -4.22
CA GLN A 652 -2.73 2.20 -3.21
C GLN A 652 -2.15 3.62 -3.12
N ALA A 653 -2.94 4.54 -2.57
CA ALA A 653 -2.64 5.97 -2.53
C ALA A 653 -1.66 6.36 -1.41
N GLU A 654 -1.22 5.41 -0.59
CA GLU A 654 -0.37 5.67 0.57
C GLU A 654 1.06 6.04 0.15
N GLY A 655 1.57 5.43 -0.93
CA GLY A 655 2.90 5.69 -1.46
C GLY A 655 4.06 5.25 -0.55
N SER A 656 5.25 5.72 -0.89
CA SER A 656 6.49 5.49 -0.12
C SER A 656 6.44 6.20 1.23
N LEU A 657 7.23 5.73 2.19
CA LEU A 657 7.33 6.27 3.54
C LEU A 657 8.68 6.99 3.71
N LEU A 658 8.69 8.01 4.56
CA LEU A 658 9.90 8.71 4.97
C LEU A 658 9.81 8.94 6.47
N TRP A 659 10.40 8.02 7.23
CA TRP A 659 10.46 8.11 8.68
C TRP A 659 11.57 9.07 9.08
N MET A 660 11.18 10.29 9.48
CA MET A 660 12.07 11.25 10.11
C MET A 660 12.21 10.90 11.59
N LEU A 661 13.44 10.63 12.03
CA LEU A 661 13.75 10.20 13.38
C LEU A 661 14.14 11.40 14.26
N GLY A 662 13.90 11.24 15.56
CA GLY A 662 14.27 12.25 16.55
C GLY A 662 14.15 11.75 17.99
N PRO A 663 14.42 12.64 18.97
CA PRO A 663 14.42 12.28 20.37
C PRO A 663 13.07 11.71 20.83
N GLY A 664 13.07 10.43 21.21
CA GLY A 664 11.88 9.76 21.73
C GLY A 664 11.89 9.56 23.24
N LYS A 665 11.29 8.47 23.71
CA LYS A 665 11.12 8.16 25.15
C LYS A 665 11.61 6.75 25.44
N GLU A 666 12.12 6.55 26.65
CA GLU A 666 12.53 5.22 27.13
C GLU A 666 13.55 4.53 26.20
N GLY A 667 14.44 5.32 25.59
CA GLY A 667 15.45 4.82 24.65
C GLY A 667 14.93 4.51 23.24
N VAL A 668 13.62 4.61 22.99
CA VAL A 668 13.05 4.38 21.67
C VAL A 668 12.94 5.72 20.93
N PRO A 669 13.50 5.86 19.71
CA PRO A 669 13.38 7.09 18.93
C PRO A 669 11.94 7.34 18.47
N GLU A 670 11.60 8.61 18.25
CA GLU A 670 10.32 8.95 17.65
C GLU A 670 10.41 8.81 16.12
N PHE A 671 9.49 8.05 15.51
CA PHE A 671 9.37 7.91 14.06
C PHE A 671 8.21 8.76 13.55
N ARG A 672 8.46 9.68 12.63
CA ARG A 672 7.42 10.51 11.99
C ARG A 672 7.45 10.34 10.48
N ASP A 673 6.36 9.83 9.90
CA ASP A 673 6.22 9.77 8.45
C ASP A 673 5.99 11.18 7.87
N GLU A 674 6.95 11.66 7.09
CA GLU A 674 6.91 12.95 6.41
C GLU A 674 6.93 12.84 4.87
N ALA A 675 6.68 11.65 4.30
CA ALA A 675 6.82 11.43 2.86
C ALA A 675 6.00 12.41 2.01
N THR A 676 4.72 12.58 2.36
CA THR A 676 3.84 13.54 1.66
C THR A 676 4.34 14.97 1.78
N VAL A 677 4.80 15.36 2.98
CA VAL A 677 5.13 16.76 3.24
C VAL A 677 6.50 17.17 2.67
N ARG A 678 7.33 16.19 2.31
CA ARG A 678 8.64 16.38 1.68
C ARG A 678 8.67 15.98 0.20
N GLY A 679 7.54 15.53 -0.36
CA GLY A 679 7.46 15.13 -1.76
C GLY A 679 8.09 13.76 -2.07
N ALA A 680 8.25 12.90 -1.06
CA ALA A 680 8.85 11.57 -1.16
C ALA A 680 7.83 10.43 -1.37
N LEU A 681 6.57 10.72 -1.71
CA LEU A 681 5.53 9.68 -1.89
C LEU A 681 5.76 8.74 -3.08
N ASN A 682 6.65 9.09 -4.02
CA ASN A 682 6.86 8.38 -5.30
C ASN A 682 5.59 8.33 -6.17
N GLU A 683 4.98 9.48 -6.45
CA GLU A 683 3.69 9.57 -7.16
C GLU A 683 3.74 8.93 -8.56
N GLY A 684 2.82 7.96 -8.80
CA GLY A 684 2.58 7.35 -10.11
C GLY A 684 3.57 6.26 -10.54
N ARG A 685 4.30 5.64 -9.61
CA ARG A 685 5.34 4.64 -9.90
C ARG A 685 5.40 3.52 -8.87
N PHE A 686 6.10 2.45 -9.27
CA PHE A 686 6.62 1.42 -8.37
C PHE A 686 8.07 1.80 -8.05
N GLY A 687 8.39 1.94 -6.77
CA GLY A 687 9.78 2.06 -6.31
C GLY A 687 10.25 0.71 -5.82
N TRP A 688 11.21 0.09 -6.52
CA TRP A 688 11.82 -1.19 -6.14
C TRP A 688 13.12 -1.03 -5.33
N GLY A 689 13.69 0.17 -5.36
CA GLY A 689 14.96 0.52 -4.73
C GLY A 689 15.01 2.03 -4.57
N ALA A 690 15.84 2.48 -3.63
CA ALA A 690 16.25 3.87 -3.52
C ALA A 690 17.76 3.91 -3.26
N GLY A 691 18.40 4.97 -3.74
CA GLY A 691 19.77 5.31 -3.36
C GLY A 691 19.80 6.64 -2.62
N VAL A 692 20.64 6.76 -1.61
CA VAL A 692 20.80 7.99 -0.81
C VAL A 692 22.23 8.47 -0.87
N GLY A 693 22.43 9.77 -1.09
CA GLY A 693 23.74 10.40 -1.17
C GLY A 693 23.63 11.87 -1.53
N ASP A 694 24.71 12.63 -1.37
CA ASP A 694 24.79 14.02 -1.83
C ASP A 694 25.05 14.02 -3.35
N LEU A 695 23.97 14.01 -4.15
CA LEU A 695 24.03 13.78 -5.59
C LEU A 695 24.35 15.06 -6.37
N ASP A 696 24.05 16.22 -5.81
CA ASP A 696 24.36 17.52 -6.40
C ASP A 696 25.51 18.29 -5.74
N LEU A 697 26.13 17.70 -4.71
CA LEU A 697 27.30 18.20 -3.97
C LEU A 697 27.01 19.50 -3.20
N ASP A 698 25.77 19.71 -2.76
CA ASP A 698 25.37 20.84 -1.91
C ASP A 698 25.51 20.54 -0.39
N GLY A 699 25.94 19.32 -0.07
CA GLY A 699 26.15 18.78 1.27
C GLY A 699 24.92 18.13 1.87
N TRP A 700 23.73 18.25 1.28
CA TRP A 700 22.51 17.60 1.74
C TRP A 700 22.38 16.23 1.09
N LEU A 701 21.79 15.28 1.82
CA LEU A 701 21.50 13.98 1.23
C LEU A 701 20.28 14.10 0.31
N ASP A 702 20.49 13.74 -0.94
CA ASP A 702 19.45 13.49 -1.92
C ASP A 702 19.07 12.01 -1.93
N MET A 703 17.98 11.73 -2.64
CA MET A 703 17.47 10.39 -2.86
C MET A 703 17.03 10.22 -4.31
N VAL A 704 17.31 9.04 -4.88
CA VAL A 704 16.97 8.68 -6.27
C VAL A 704 16.13 7.41 -6.36
#